data_AF-A0A938RLD4-F1
#
_entry.id   AF-A0A938RLD4-F1
#
_cell.length_a   1.000
_cell.length_b   1.000
_cell.length_c   1.000
_cell.angle_alpha   90.00
_cell.angle_beta   90.00
_cell.angle_gamma   90.00
#
_symmetry.space_group_name_H-M   'P 1'
#
loop_
_entity.id
_entity.type
_entity.pdbx_description
1 polymer ?
#
loop_
_entity_poly.entity_id
_entity_poly.type
_entity_poly.pdbx_seq_one_letter_code
_entity_poly.pdbx_strand_id
1 'polypeptide(L)'
;MGARMGVRSGIRTLSILLVVFALPLPARASFDPSDPPAGEHTRTEGPRYAIGEIELRYAENHLLHPPVDLVSSGQYGLGRASDGYVGARRGGDIEWFELRDLGVDGAVPVYATGLRDLCEQIVAELGERGLIGVYVAPDPAQIDPDTGADLREDTTTLALVIHTGRVRAVRTFTAGEAPPGALPPVQESPEHEQIASRSPLQPVGAGDPLAKRELDAYVATLNRLPGRVVDVVITPTLTPGVVNLDYLVSEQRPWTISSSISDTGTDQTGEMRQRFSFASYQLTGHDDVLLLDYMTASFDEVNALAGSYEANLPLAFGLRGRLNGSWSEYAADQFGLSNAFEGEQFEIGGALVSSLVRRPGFFVDATLGARWMDIDVTNLSTSASMPFFVPELALSLERTRSTSRVFARLGFEQSLPFLAGTSSSDLDDFSAAGRSDVDDSWRLVSLDVRGSFFLRPWLRGVPVRDGRTLRPRELVHEIAWRLGGQYSLGTRLIAQVEGVLGGPGTVRGYPQSIVAGDSMLGGSIEYRYHIPLSLSATVPWQLPWLGEFRPGPDANQRMPDWDFVIATFYDYGQTWNDQAVAGEEDATLSSLGLGLEIVVRQNLSLRIDHGFVLSDVEAADVSSGDSKTNFAATVRY
;
A
#
# COMPACT_ATOMS: atom_id res chain seq x y z
N MET A 1 12.12 47.36 -38.25
CA MET A 1 12.84 47.71 -37.01
C MET A 1 11.89 47.41 -35.86
N GLY A 2 12.15 46.35 -35.07
CA GLY A 2 11.42 46.00 -33.85
C GLY A 2 10.22 45.05 -33.98
N ALA A 3 10.43 43.80 -34.39
CA ALA A 3 9.44 42.72 -34.29
C ALA A 3 9.40 42.18 -32.85
N ARG A 4 8.21 42.18 -32.20
CA ARG A 4 7.97 41.45 -30.94
C ARG A 4 7.39 40.07 -31.27
N MET A 5 8.22 39.05 -31.05
CA MET A 5 7.91 37.63 -31.14
C MET A 5 6.87 37.25 -30.09
N GLY A 6 5.78 36.63 -30.54
CA GLY A 6 4.83 35.94 -29.68
C GLY A 6 5.41 34.61 -29.21
N VAL A 7 5.36 34.37 -27.91
CA VAL A 7 5.63 33.06 -27.30
C VAL A 7 4.28 32.44 -26.97
N ARG A 8 3.81 31.55 -27.85
CA ARG A 8 2.79 30.55 -27.54
C ARG A 8 3.47 29.18 -27.66
N SER A 9 3.95 28.65 -26.55
CA SER A 9 4.24 27.22 -26.36
C SER A 9 3.06 26.66 -25.57
N GLY A 10 2.25 25.73 -26.06
CA GLY A 10 2.67 24.46 -26.64
C GLY A 10 2.82 23.44 -25.51
N ILE A 11 1.69 23.07 -24.88
CA ILE A 11 1.61 21.99 -23.90
C ILE A 11 1.92 20.69 -24.65
N ARG A 12 3.17 20.23 -24.55
CA ARG A 12 3.60 18.90 -24.97
C ARG A 12 3.52 17.97 -23.76
N THR A 13 2.53 17.09 -23.81
CA THR A 13 2.64 15.66 -23.49
C THR A 13 3.61 15.31 -22.36
N LEU A 14 3.11 15.29 -21.13
CA LEU A 14 3.80 14.64 -20.01
C LEU A 14 3.57 13.13 -20.12
N SER A 15 4.44 12.46 -20.88
CA SER A 15 4.55 11.00 -20.89
C SER A 15 5.82 10.60 -20.15
N ILE A 16 5.76 9.38 -19.59
CA ILE A 16 6.81 8.61 -18.90
C ILE A 16 6.65 8.59 -17.37
N LEU A 17 5.59 7.89 -16.93
CA LEU A 17 5.67 7.06 -15.72
C LEU A 17 6.36 5.77 -16.16
N LEU A 18 7.66 5.65 -15.86
CA LEU A 18 8.45 4.47 -16.23
C LEU A 18 8.04 3.30 -15.31
N VAL A 19 7.20 2.41 -15.82
CA VAL A 19 7.02 1.05 -15.30
C VAL A 19 8.33 0.31 -15.55
N VAL A 20 9.12 0.10 -14.50
CA VAL A 20 10.29 -0.78 -14.56
C VAL A 20 9.76 -2.22 -14.62
N PHE A 21 9.60 -2.74 -15.84
CA PHE A 21 9.55 -4.17 -16.07
C PHE A 21 10.92 -4.76 -15.69
N ALA A 22 10.91 -5.65 -14.71
CA ALA A 22 12.08 -6.42 -14.31
C ALA A 22 12.50 -7.32 -15.48
N LEU A 23 13.67 -7.04 -16.07
CA LEU A 23 14.40 -8.04 -16.86
C LEU A 23 14.81 -9.19 -15.93
N PRO A 24 14.85 -10.45 -16.42
CA PRO A 24 15.38 -11.56 -15.65
C PRO A 24 16.83 -11.25 -15.27
N LEU A 25 17.10 -11.16 -13.97
CA LEU A 25 18.45 -11.04 -13.45
C LEU A 25 19.16 -12.40 -13.63
N PRO A 26 20.44 -12.42 -14.03
CA PRO A 26 21.22 -13.67 -14.06
C PRO A 26 21.26 -14.27 -12.66
N ALA A 27 21.22 -15.61 -12.56
CA ALA A 27 21.42 -16.30 -11.29
C ALA A 27 22.78 -15.85 -10.74
N ARG A 28 22.80 -15.37 -9.49
CA ARG A 28 24.05 -14.90 -8.88
C ARG A 28 24.83 -16.11 -8.39
N ALA A 29 26.07 -16.26 -8.87
CA ALA A 29 27.05 -17.16 -8.24
C ALA A 29 27.09 -16.90 -6.73
N SER A 30 27.06 -17.96 -5.92
CA SER A 30 27.19 -17.83 -4.47
C SER A 30 28.63 -17.43 -4.16
N PHE A 31 28.84 -16.33 -3.45
CA PHE A 31 30.20 -15.88 -3.07
C PHE A 31 30.34 -15.91 -1.55
N ASP A 32 31.26 -16.72 -1.02
CA ASP A 32 31.68 -16.67 0.38
C ASP A 32 32.87 -15.69 0.53
N PRO A 33 32.87 -14.75 1.50
CA PRO A 33 34.00 -13.86 1.77
C PRO A 33 35.33 -14.55 2.12
N SER A 34 35.31 -15.85 2.42
CA SER A 34 36.48 -16.66 2.81
C SER A 34 37.13 -17.43 1.66
N ASP A 35 36.59 -17.34 0.44
CA ASP A 35 37.14 -18.07 -0.71
C ASP A 35 38.52 -17.54 -1.14
N PRO A 36 39.50 -18.43 -1.40
CA PRO A 36 40.79 -18.03 -1.95
C PRO A 36 40.64 -17.45 -3.37
N PRO A 37 41.46 -16.47 -3.78
CA PRO A 37 41.45 -15.95 -5.14
C PRO A 37 41.79 -17.06 -6.14
N ALA A 38 41.10 -17.07 -7.27
CA ALA A 38 41.13 -18.16 -8.26
C ALA A 38 42.48 -18.31 -8.98
N GLY A 39 42.75 -19.54 -9.48
CA GLY A 39 43.74 -19.75 -10.55
C GLY A 39 44.23 -21.18 -10.77
N GLU A 40 44.29 -22.04 -9.75
CA GLU A 40 44.84 -23.40 -9.90
C GLU A 40 44.08 -24.46 -9.11
N HIS A 41 44.05 -25.68 -9.67
CA HIS A 41 43.52 -26.87 -9.01
C HIS A 41 44.14 -27.09 -7.64
N THR A 42 43.29 -27.11 -6.62
CA THR A 42 43.70 -27.49 -5.27
C THR A 42 43.17 -28.88 -4.95
N ARG A 43 43.81 -29.60 -4.01
CA ARG A 43 43.32 -30.90 -3.51
C ARG A 43 41.91 -30.84 -2.88
N THR A 44 41.36 -29.65 -2.69
CA THR A 44 40.07 -29.41 -2.04
C THR A 44 38.88 -29.40 -3.00
N GLU A 45 39.10 -29.53 -4.32
CA GLU A 45 38.00 -29.52 -5.32
C GLU A 45 37.16 -30.82 -5.33
N GLY A 46 37.67 -31.89 -4.72
CA GLY A 46 36.98 -33.18 -4.60
C GLY A 46 37.02 -34.04 -5.89
N PRO A 47 36.16 -35.06 -5.99
CA PRO A 47 36.07 -35.93 -7.16
C PRO A 47 35.62 -35.17 -8.42
N ARG A 48 35.97 -35.73 -9.59
CA ARG A 48 35.73 -35.16 -10.91
C ARG A 48 34.75 -36.05 -11.68
N TYR A 49 33.72 -35.43 -12.23
CA TYR A 49 32.63 -36.08 -12.96
C TYR A 49 32.67 -35.67 -14.43
N ALA A 50 32.57 -36.63 -15.35
CA ALA A 50 32.35 -36.30 -16.77
C ALA A 50 30.85 -36.06 -16.99
N ILE A 51 30.48 -34.87 -17.46
CA ILE A 51 29.10 -34.45 -17.69
C ILE A 51 28.93 -34.06 -19.16
N GLY A 52 28.12 -34.81 -19.90
CA GLY A 52 27.75 -34.52 -21.29
C GLY A 52 26.36 -33.91 -21.44
N GLU A 53 25.49 -34.12 -20.45
CA GLU A 53 24.14 -33.56 -20.43
C GLU A 53 23.66 -33.48 -18.98
N ILE A 54 22.89 -32.45 -18.63
CA ILE A 54 22.19 -32.36 -17.35
C ILE A 54 20.69 -32.59 -17.57
N GLU A 55 20.17 -33.66 -16.96
CA GLU A 55 18.74 -33.91 -16.87
C GLU A 55 18.22 -33.35 -15.54
N LEU A 56 17.52 -32.23 -15.58
CA LEU A 56 16.89 -31.66 -14.38
C LEU A 56 15.49 -32.24 -14.22
N ARG A 57 15.14 -32.75 -13.03
CA ARG A 57 13.78 -33.25 -12.76
C ARG A 57 13.36 -33.03 -11.31
N TYR A 58 12.07 -32.83 -11.07
CA TYR A 58 11.54 -32.87 -9.72
C TYR A 58 11.50 -34.30 -9.21
N ALA A 59 11.85 -34.51 -7.93
CA ALA A 59 11.68 -35.80 -7.26
C ALA A 59 10.24 -36.29 -7.37
N GLU A 60 9.29 -35.35 -7.32
CA GLU A 60 7.87 -35.56 -7.52
C GLU A 60 7.26 -34.29 -8.12
N ASN A 61 6.45 -34.43 -9.16
CA ASN A 61 5.87 -33.27 -9.87
C ASN A 61 4.69 -32.64 -9.11
N HIS A 62 4.59 -31.30 -9.16
CA HIS A 62 3.47 -30.54 -8.61
C HIS A 62 3.09 -29.35 -9.50
N LEU A 63 1.82 -28.94 -9.48
CA LEU A 63 1.32 -27.80 -10.28
C LEU A 63 1.92 -26.45 -9.87
N LEU A 64 2.36 -26.33 -8.61
CA LEU A 64 3.02 -25.14 -8.08
C LEU A 64 4.53 -25.11 -8.36
N HIS A 65 5.09 -26.15 -9.00
CA HIS A 65 6.49 -26.12 -9.43
C HIS A 65 6.65 -25.28 -10.69
N PRO A 66 7.69 -24.43 -10.76
CA PRO A 66 8.13 -23.85 -12.02
C PRO A 66 8.40 -24.96 -13.05
N PRO A 67 8.03 -24.77 -14.33
CA PRO A 67 8.45 -25.67 -15.39
C PRO A 67 9.96 -25.85 -15.41
N VAL A 68 10.43 -27.10 -15.48
CA VAL A 68 11.86 -27.45 -15.50
C VAL A 68 12.58 -26.74 -16.65
N ASP A 69 11.97 -26.67 -17.83
CA ASP A 69 12.56 -26.01 -19.01
C ASP A 69 12.90 -24.52 -18.76
N LEU A 70 12.14 -23.85 -17.89
CA LEU A 70 12.41 -22.48 -17.51
C LEU A 70 13.62 -22.36 -16.59
N VAL A 71 13.91 -23.38 -15.79
CA VAL A 71 15.09 -23.46 -14.92
C VAL A 71 16.30 -23.86 -15.76
N SER A 72 16.16 -24.85 -16.65
CA SER A 72 17.23 -25.30 -17.54
C SER A 72 17.67 -24.24 -18.57
N SER A 73 16.83 -23.25 -18.85
CA SER A 73 17.15 -22.08 -19.68
C SER A 73 17.76 -20.91 -18.91
N GLY A 74 17.92 -21.04 -17.59
CA GLY A 74 18.62 -20.07 -16.75
C GLY A 74 20.10 -19.97 -17.11
N GLN A 75 20.73 -18.85 -16.78
CA GLN A 75 22.17 -18.61 -16.96
C GLN A 75 22.91 -18.96 -15.67
N TYR A 76 23.87 -19.88 -15.77
CA TYR A 76 24.66 -20.41 -14.66
C TYR A 76 26.13 -20.13 -14.89
N GLY A 77 26.86 -19.83 -13.82
CA GLY A 77 28.28 -19.48 -13.89
C GLY A 77 29.14 -20.49 -13.16
N LEU A 78 30.11 -21.10 -13.83
CA LEU A 78 31.13 -21.95 -13.20
C LEU A 78 32.53 -21.36 -13.41
N GLY A 79 33.43 -21.60 -12.46
CA GLY A 79 34.83 -21.23 -12.58
C GLY A 79 35.57 -22.15 -13.56
N ARG A 80 36.41 -21.58 -14.43
CA ARG A 80 37.22 -22.35 -15.38
C ARG A 80 38.60 -22.66 -14.79
N ALA A 81 38.92 -23.94 -14.64
CA ALA A 81 40.25 -24.41 -14.25
C ALA A 81 40.96 -25.07 -15.45
N SER A 82 42.24 -25.44 -15.30
CA SER A 82 43.08 -25.90 -16.42
C SER A 82 42.63 -27.22 -17.06
N ASP A 83 41.80 -28.01 -16.37
CA ASP A 83 41.34 -29.32 -16.86
C ASP A 83 39.85 -29.60 -16.59
N GLY A 84 39.05 -28.56 -16.26
CA GLY A 84 37.61 -28.67 -16.05
C GLY A 84 36.97 -27.49 -15.33
N TYR A 85 35.69 -27.64 -14.98
CA TYR A 85 34.90 -26.64 -14.27
C TYR A 85 34.92 -26.88 -12.76
N VAL A 86 35.08 -25.81 -12.00
CA VAL A 86 35.06 -25.76 -10.53
C VAL A 86 34.02 -24.74 -10.05
N GLY A 87 33.76 -24.67 -8.75
CA GLY A 87 32.87 -23.63 -8.20
C GLY A 87 33.39 -22.23 -8.51
N ALA A 88 32.50 -21.31 -8.86
CA ALA A 88 32.83 -19.93 -9.16
C ALA A 88 33.43 -19.23 -7.93
N ARG A 89 34.53 -18.49 -8.12
CA ARG A 89 35.23 -17.76 -7.05
C ARG A 89 35.53 -16.34 -7.46
N ARG A 90 35.62 -15.44 -6.46
CA ARG A 90 35.89 -14.02 -6.70
C ARG A 90 37.27 -13.82 -7.34
N GLY A 91 37.31 -13.15 -8.50
CA GLY A 91 38.53 -12.88 -9.24
C GLY A 91 39.00 -13.99 -10.18
N GLY A 92 38.22 -15.08 -10.32
CA GLY A 92 38.46 -16.12 -11.33
C GLY A 92 37.73 -15.89 -12.64
N ASP A 93 38.18 -16.59 -13.67
CA ASP A 93 37.48 -16.66 -14.95
C ASP A 93 36.20 -17.48 -14.77
N ILE A 94 35.06 -16.80 -14.86
CA ILE A 94 33.72 -17.42 -14.76
C ILE A 94 33.16 -17.54 -16.18
N GLU A 95 32.76 -18.75 -16.54
CA GLU A 95 32.08 -19.05 -17.79
C GLU A 95 30.58 -19.17 -17.53
N TRP A 96 29.79 -18.42 -18.28
CA TRP A 96 28.33 -18.38 -18.18
C TRP A 96 27.70 -19.15 -19.32
N PHE A 97 26.74 -20.02 -19.01
CA PHE A 97 26.06 -20.88 -19.98
C PHE A 97 24.61 -21.15 -19.57
N GLU A 98 23.76 -21.59 -20.50
CA GLU A 98 22.47 -22.18 -20.15
C GLU A 98 22.68 -23.60 -19.62
N LEU A 99 21.96 -24.02 -18.58
CA LEU A 99 22.18 -25.34 -17.94
C LEU A 99 22.16 -26.49 -18.96
N ARG A 100 21.26 -26.40 -19.95
CA ARG A 100 21.11 -27.38 -21.03
C ARG A 100 22.28 -27.42 -22.03
N ASP A 101 23.10 -26.37 -22.09
CA ASP A 101 24.24 -26.27 -23.00
C ASP A 101 25.51 -26.91 -22.41
N LEU A 102 25.49 -27.26 -21.11
CA LEU A 102 26.65 -27.88 -20.47
C LEU A 102 26.91 -29.28 -21.04
N GLY A 103 28.05 -29.44 -21.72
CA GLY A 103 28.48 -30.72 -22.27
C GLY A 103 27.93 -31.04 -23.67
N VAL A 104 27.17 -30.12 -24.28
CA VAL A 104 26.56 -30.31 -25.62
C VAL A 104 27.61 -30.57 -26.70
N ASP A 105 28.76 -29.90 -26.63
CA ASP A 105 29.88 -30.09 -27.56
C ASP A 105 30.80 -31.28 -27.20
N GLY A 106 30.42 -32.07 -26.19
CA GLY A 106 31.16 -33.21 -25.68
C GLY A 106 31.29 -33.18 -24.16
N ALA A 107 31.41 -34.36 -23.54
CA ALA A 107 31.45 -34.49 -22.09
C ALA A 107 32.57 -33.64 -21.46
N VAL A 108 32.18 -32.70 -20.61
CA VAL A 108 33.08 -31.80 -19.90
C VAL A 108 33.31 -32.28 -18.48
N PRO A 109 34.55 -32.14 -17.96
CA PRO A 109 34.86 -32.47 -16.59
C PRO A 109 34.38 -31.38 -15.63
N VAL A 110 33.59 -31.76 -14.63
CA VAL A 110 33.09 -30.88 -13.56
C VAL A 110 33.49 -31.47 -12.20
N TYR A 111 34.13 -30.66 -11.38
CA TYR A 111 34.54 -31.05 -10.03
C TYR A 111 33.37 -30.99 -9.04
N ALA A 112 33.46 -31.70 -7.92
CA ALA A 112 32.44 -31.71 -6.87
C ALA A 112 32.10 -30.30 -6.33
N THR A 113 33.07 -29.39 -6.30
CA THR A 113 32.83 -27.97 -5.97
C THR A 113 32.00 -27.25 -7.03
N GLY A 114 32.26 -27.49 -8.32
CA GLY A 114 31.48 -26.93 -9.42
C GLY A 114 30.07 -27.48 -9.47
N LEU A 115 29.90 -28.77 -9.22
CA LEU A 115 28.59 -29.41 -9.15
C LEU A 115 27.77 -28.89 -7.96
N ARG A 116 28.41 -28.68 -6.80
CA ARG A 116 27.75 -28.09 -5.63
C ARG A 116 27.30 -26.65 -5.88
N ASP A 117 28.20 -25.82 -6.42
CA ASP A 117 27.89 -24.44 -6.78
C ASP A 117 26.74 -24.37 -7.82
N LEU A 118 26.75 -25.27 -8.81
CA LEU A 118 25.64 -25.39 -9.76
C LEU A 118 24.31 -25.73 -9.06
N CYS A 119 24.29 -26.72 -8.16
CA CYS A 119 23.10 -27.04 -7.36
C CYS A 119 22.63 -25.84 -6.51
N GLU A 120 23.56 -25.11 -5.87
CA GLU A 120 23.25 -23.91 -5.09
C GLU A 120 22.66 -22.79 -5.97
N GLN A 121 23.18 -22.59 -7.18
CA GLN A 121 22.62 -21.64 -8.14
C GLN A 121 21.23 -22.03 -8.62
N ILE A 122 20.96 -23.33 -8.85
CA ILE A 122 19.62 -23.83 -9.18
C ILE A 122 18.66 -23.60 -8.00
N VAL A 123 19.09 -23.85 -6.76
CA VAL A 123 18.30 -23.53 -5.56
C VAL A 123 18.01 -22.03 -5.48
N ALA A 124 19.00 -21.17 -5.74
CA ALA A 124 18.83 -19.72 -5.75
C ALA A 124 17.84 -19.27 -6.84
N GLU A 125 17.91 -19.85 -8.04
CA GLU A 125 16.98 -19.57 -9.13
C GLU A 125 15.54 -19.98 -8.77
N LEU A 126 15.34 -21.18 -8.22
CA LEU A 126 14.04 -21.62 -7.73
C LEU A 126 13.53 -20.73 -6.58
N GLY A 127 14.43 -20.21 -5.76
CA GLY A 127 14.19 -19.20 -4.73
C GLY A 127 13.65 -17.88 -5.28
N GLU A 128 14.32 -17.33 -6.29
CA GLU A 128 13.87 -16.11 -7.01
C GLU A 128 12.52 -16.32 -7.71
N ARG A 129 12.24 -17.55 -8.15
CA ARG A 129 10.94 -17.97 -8.71
C ARG A 129 9.87 -18.23 -7.65
N GLY A 130 10.21 -18.10 -6.36
CA GLY A 130 9.26 -18.08 -5.25
C GLY A 130 9.06 -19.42 -4.53
N LEU A 131 9.94 -20.40 -4.70
CA LEU A 131 9.96 -21.63 -3.90
C LEU A 131 10.96 -21.52 -2.74
N ILE A 132 10.61 -22.07 -1.58
CA ILE A 132 11.54 -22.22 -0.44
C ILE A 132 11.58 -23.67 0.04
N GLY A 133 12.57 -24.00 0.88
CA GLY A 133 12.79 -25.37 1.33
C GLY A 133 13.14 -26.30 0.17
N VAL A 134 13.89 -25.79 -0.81
CA VAL A 134 14.35 -26.54 -1.99
C VAL A 134 15.74 -27.11 -1.70
N TYR A 135 15.95 -28.35 -2.11
CA TYR A 135 17.24 -29.02 -2.10
C TYR A 135 17.47 -29.65 -3.48
N VAL A 136 18.63 -29.43 -4.08
CA VAL A 136 18.99 -29.99 -5.37
C VAL A 136 20.25 -30.82 -5.20
N ALA A 137 20.22 -32.05 -5.68
CA ALA A 137 21.36 -32.95 -5.63
C ALA A 137 21.38 -33.88 -6.85
N PRO A 138 22.55 -34.44 -7.17
CA PRO A 138 22.64 -35.54 -8.11
C PRO A 138 21.76 -36.71 -7.69
N ASP A 139 21.27 -37.48 -8.66
CA ASP A 139 20.56 -38.71 -8.39
C ASP A 139 21.44 -39.67 -7.57
N PRO A 140 20.99 -40.15 -6.39
CA PRO A 140 21.79 -41.02 -5.53
C PRO A 140 22.12 -42.36 -6.18
N ALA A 141 21.45 -42.75 -7.27
CA ALA A 141 21.81 -43.92 -8.08
C ALA A 141 23.00 -43.66 -9.02
N GLN A 142 23.36 -42.39 -9.26
CA GLN A 142 24.43 -41.99 -10.17
C GLN A 142 25.67 -41.48 -9.43
N ILE A 143 25.48 -40.73 -8.33
CA ILE A 143 26.58 -40.29 -7.48
C ILE A 143 26.25 -40.67 -6.03
N ASP A 144 27.15 -41.43 -5.40
CA ASP A 144 26.99 -41.84 -4.01
C ASP A 144 27.00 -40.60 -3.08
N PRO A 145 25.95 -40.37 -2.28
CA PRO A 145 25.81 -39.16 -1.48
C PRO A 145 26.77 -39.10 -0.28
N ASP A 146 27.28 -40.25 0.20
CA ASP A 146 28.17 -40.31 1.37
C ASP A 146 29.64 -40.21 0.96
N THR A 147 30.00 -40.82 -0.18
CA THR A 147 31.40 -40.93 -0.63
C THR A 147 31.74 -40.01 -1.81
N GLY A 148 30.74 -39.54 -2.56
CA GLY A 148 30.91 -38.77 -3.80
C GLY A 148 31.41 -39.61 -4.97
N ALA A 149 31.39 -40.94 -4.88
CA ALA A 149 31.80 -41.82 -5.97
C ALA A 149 30.84 -41.72 -7.16
N ASP A 150 31.39 -41.66 -8.37
CA ASP A 150 30.61 -41.75 -9.60
C ASP A 150 30.23 -43.22 -9.84
N LEU A 151 28.94 -43.52 -9.80
CA LEU A 151 28.37 -44.86 -9.99
C LEU A 151 27.93 -45.10 -11.44
N ARG A 152 28.10 -44.13 -12.32
CA ARG A 152 27.74 -44.24 -13.74
C ARG A 152 28.82 -45.03 -14.48
N GLU A 153 28.40 -46.05 -15.24
CA GLU A 153 29.33 -46.88 -16.03
C GLU A 153 29.45 -46.39 -17.49
N ASP A 154 28.33 -46.28 -18.21
CA ASP A 154 28.31 -46.04 -19.67
C ASP A 154 27.58 -44.75 -20.09
N THR A 155 27.34 -43.82 -19.17
CA THR A 155 26.66 -42.55 -19.48
C THR A 155 27.34 -41.35 -18.86
N THR A 156 27.35 -40.25 -19.61
CA THR A 156 27.80 -38.94 -19.15
C THR A 156 26.62 -38.01 -18.81
N THR A 157 25.38 -38.46 -19.00
CA THR A 157 24.20 -37.73 -18.54
C THR A 157 24.16 -37.75 -17.01
N LEU A 158 23.96 -36.59 -16.39
CA LEU A 158 23.80 -36.45 -14.94
C LEU A 158 22.39 -35.97 -14.64
N ALA A 159 21.63 -36.76 -13.87
CA ALA A 159 20.33 -36.36 -13.39
C ALA A 159 20.49 -35.53 -12.11
N LEU A 160 19.99 -34.30 -12.13
CA LEU A 160 19.85 -33.45 -10.95
C LEU A 160 18.39 -33.51 -10.48
N VAL A 161 18.20 -33.98 -9.25
CA VAL A 161 16.88 -34.18 -8.64
C VAL A 161 16.57 -33.01 -7.72
N ILE A 162 15.47 -32.32 -8.00
CA ILE A 162 14.95 -31.23 -7.17
C ILE A 162 13.98 -31.79 -6.15
N HIS A 163 14.35 -31.70 -4.88
CA HIS A 163 13.49 -31.98 -3.73
C HIS A 163 12.89 -30.67 -3.20
N THR A 164 11.58 -30.65 -3.00
CA THR A 164 10.88 -29.49 -2.41
C THR A 164 10.24 -29.88 -1.10
N GLY A 165 10.39 -29.04 -0.08
CA GLY A 165 9.69 -29.17 1.19
C GLY A 165 8.18 -29.14 1.00
N ARG A 166 7.45 -29.99 1.72
CA ARG A 166 6.00 -30.21 1.56
C ARG A 166 5.22 -29.98 2.82
N VAL A 167 4.05 -29.39 2.66
CA VAL A 167 3.13 -29.09 3.77
C VAL A 167 2.38 -30.35 4.18
N ARG A 168 2.50 -30.73 5.46
CA ARG A 168 1.76 -31.85 6.07
C ARG A 168 0.57 -31.40 6.90
N ALA A 169 0.68 -30.25 7.55
CA ALA A 169 -0.40 -29.67 8.33
C ALA A 169 -0.33 -28.15 8.25
N VAL A 170 -1.50 -27.52 8.32
CA VAL A 170 -1.67 -26.08 8.42
C VAL A 170 -2.45 -25.83 9.70
N ARG A 171 -1.89 -25.01 10.59
CA ARG A 171 -2.41 -24.80 11.95
C ARG A 171 -2.44 -23.33 12.30
N THR A 172 -3.33 -22.97 13.19
CA THR A 172 -3.50 -21.61 13.71
C THR A 172 -3.28 -21.60 15.20
N PHE A 173 -2.50 -20.64 15.66
CA PHE A 173 -2.22 -20.44 17.06
C PHE A 173 -2.43 -18.98 17.44
N THR A 174 -2.81 -18.73 18.68
CA THR A 174 -2.84 -17.40 19.28
C THR A 174 -1.83 -17.29 20.40
N ALA A 175 -1.22 -16.12 20.53
CA ALA A 175 -0.41 -15.79 21.70
C ALA A 175 -1.34 -15.43 22.86
N GLY A 176 -1.32 -16.21 23.94
CA GLY A 176 -2.03 -15.88 25.18
C GLY A 176 -1.40 -14.70 25.92
N GLU A 177 -2.11 -14.10 26.88
CA GLU A 177 -1.52 -13.08 27.75
C GLU A 177 -0.35 -13.68 28.56
N ALA A 178 0.83 -13.08 28.44
CA ALA A 178 2.00 -13.41 29.27
C ALA A 178 2.20 -12.36 30.36
N PRO A 179 2.60 -12.78 31.58
CA PRO A 179 3.16 -11.86 32.56
C PRO A 179 4.38 -11.11 31.99
N PRO A 180 4.65 -9.87 32.45
CA PRO A 180 5.85 -9.13 32.05
C PRO A 180 7.12 -9.98 32.28
N GLY A 181 7.90 -10.19 31.22
CA GLY A 181 9.14 -10.97 31.27
C GLY A 181 9.01 -12.47 30.94
N ALA A 182 7.81 -12.98 30.68
CA ALA A 182 7.57 -14.33 30.16
C ALA A 182 7.21 -14.31 28.67
N LEU A 183 7.53 -15.37 27.93
CA LEU A 183 7.02 -15.56 26.58
C LEU A 183 5.53 -15.92 26.64
N PRO A 184 4.67 -15.30 25.83
CA PRO A 184 3.26 -15.65 25.78
C PRO A 184 3.09 -17.12 25.39
N PRO A 185 2.28 -17.90 26.12
CA PRO A 185 2.00 -19.28 25.74
C PRO A 185 1.24 -19.28 24.41
N VAL A 186 1.74 -20.04 23.45
CA VAL A 186 1.10 -20.21 22.14
C VAL A 186 0.14 -21.40 22.24
N GLN A 187 -1.15 -21.16 21.96
CA GLN A 187 -2.19 -22.19 22.03
C GLN A 187 -2.90 -22.31 20.68
N GLU A 188 -3.31 -23.52 20.32
CA GLU A 188 -4.11 -23.73 19.10
C GLU A 188 -5.40 -22.91 19.20
N SER A 189 -5.76 -22.26 18.09
CA SER A 189 -6.89 -21.33 18.05
C SER A 189 -7.97 -21.82 17.09
N PRO A 190 -9.03 -22.49 17.60
CA PRO A 190 -10.19 -22.88 16.81
C PRO A 190 -10.92 -21.69 16.19
N GLU A 191 -10.92 -20.54 16.88
CA GLU A 191 -11.55 -19.31 16.41
C GLU A 191 -10.97 -18.81 15.08
N HIS A 192 -9.69 -19.09 14.84
CA HIS A 192 -8.97 -18.69 13.62
C HIS A 192 -8.79 -19.83 12.62
N GLU A 193 -9.49 -20.97 12.76
CA GLU A 193 -9.35 -22.13 11.87
C GLU A 193 -9.59 -21.77 10.39
N GLN A 194 -10.41 -20.74 10.13
CA GLN A 194 -10.61 -20.22 8.77
C GLN A 194 -9.32 -19.75 8.09
N ILE A 195 -8.33 -19.26 8.86
CA ILE A 195 -7.03 -18.86 8.32
C ILE A 195 -6.26 -20.09 7.81
N ALA A 196 -6.33 -21.21 8.52
CA ALA A 196 -5.70 -22.45 8.08
C ALA A 196 -6.44 -23.05 6.87
N SER A 197 -7.77 -23.07 6.88
CA SER A 197 -8.57 -23.65 5.80
C SER A 197 -8.50 -22.85 4.48
N ARG A 198 -8.28 -21.53 4.56
CA ARG A 198 -8.09 -20.65 3.39
C ARG A 198 -6.62 -20.47 2.99
N SER A 199 -5.68 -21.12 3.68
CA SER A 199 -4.26 -21.10 3.31
C SER A 199 -4.09 -21.56 1.86
N PRO A 200 -3.27 -20.85 1.04
CA PRO A 200 -3.04 -21.21 -0.36
C PRO A 200 -2.25 -22.51 -0.49
N LEU A 201 -1.54 -22.91 0.57
CA LEU A 201 -0.81 -24.17 0.64
C LEU A 201 -1.54 -25.10 1.61
N GLN A 202 -1.88 -26.29 1.12
CA GLN A 202 -2.68 -27.29 1.81
C GLN A 202 -1.96 -28.66 1.79
N PRO A 203 -2.28 -29.56 2.74
CA PRO A 203 -1.68 -30.89 2.78
C PRO A 203 -2.39 -31.89 1.84
N VAL A 204 -2.88 -31.44 0.68
CA VAL A 204 -3.65 -32.29 -0.24
C VAL A 204 -2.72 -33.28 -0.95
N GLY A 205 -3.11 -34.55 -0.99
CA GLY A 205 -2.31 -35.62 -1.60
C GLY A 205 -1.01 -35.82 -0.82
N ALA A 206 0.12 -35.56 -1.47
CA ALA A 206 1.43 -35.66 -0.85
C ALA A 206 1.93 -34.33 -0.25
N GLY A 207 1.09 -33.29 -0.27
CA GLY A 207 1.33 -31.97 0.30
C GLY A 207 1.86 -30.96 -0.71
N ASP A 208 1.34 -29.73 -0.66
CA ASP A 208 1.80 -28.65 -1.52
C ASP A 208 3.28 -28.29 -1.23
N PRO A 209 4.08 -27.96 -2.25
CA PRO A 209 5.41 -27.41 -2.05
C PRO A 209 5.32 -26.01 -1.44
N LEU A 210 6.37 -25.60 -0.73
CA LEU A 210 6.43 -24.29 -0.09
C LEU A 210 6.59 -23.15 -1.11
N ALA A 211 5.49 -22.74 -1.73
CA ALA A 211 5.44 -21.58 -2.61
C ALA A 211 5.36 -20.28 -1.78
N LYS A 212 6.54 -19.70 -1.50
CA LYS A 212 6.71 -18.47 -0.71
C LYS A 212 5.86 -17.32 -1.24
N ARG A 213 5.77 -17.15 -2.56
CA ARG A 213 5.04 -16.02 -3.15
C ARG A 213 3.56 -16.04 -2.78
N GLU A 214 2.93 -17.21 -2.85
CA GLU A 214 1.51 -17.36 -2.51
C GLU A 214 1.30 -17.21 -0.99
N LEU A 215 2.21 -17.76 -0.19
CA LEU A 215 2.18 -17.64 1.26
C LEU A 215 2.34 -16.18 1.73
N ASP A 216 3.32 -15.46 1.19
CA ASP A 216 3.56 -14.04 1.47
C ASP A 216 2.35 -13.19 1.09
N ALA A 217 1.73 -13.46 -0.08
CA ALA A 217 0.56 -12.73 -0.54
C ALA A 217 -0.66 -12.97 0.37
N TYR A 218 -0.83 -14.20 0.86
CA TYR A 218 -1.88 -14.55 1.81
C TYR A 218 -1.68 -13.87 3.17
N VAL A 219 -0.49 -14.01 3.76
CA VAL A 219 -0.15 -13.35 5.04
C VAL A 219 -0.24 -11.84 4.94
N ALA A 220 0.22 -11.25 3.83
CA ALA A 220 0.08 -9.81 3.59
C ALA A 220 -1.39 -9.37 3.59
N THR A 221 -2.29 -10.18 3.01
CA THR A 221 -3.73 -9.89 3.00
C THR A 221 -4.32 -9.94 4.41
N LEU A 222 -3.95 -10.94 5.21
CA LEU A 222 -4.39 -11.05 6.60
C LEU A 222 -3.92 -9.87 7.46
N ASN A 223 -2.69 -9.39 7.21
CA ASN A 223 -2.05 -8.26 7.89
C ASN A 223 -2.49 -6.89 7.36
N ARG A 224 -3.37 -6.85 6.36
CA ARG A 224 -3.97 -5.61 5.89
C ARG A 224 -5.09 -5.13 6.82
N LEU A 225 -5.71 -6.03 7.59
CA LEU A 225 -6.71 -5.66 8.59
C LEU A 225 -6.06 -4.96 9.79
N PRO A 226 -6.49 -3.75 10.15
CA PRO A 226 -6.03 -3.07 11.35
C PRO A 226 -6.26 -3.91 12.62
N GLY A 227 -5.32 -3.85 13.56
CA GLY A 227 -5.43 -4.53 14.85
C GLY A 227 -5.05 -6.01 14.83
N ARG A 228 -4.77 -6.60 13.65
CA ARG A 228 -4.31 -7.99 13.52
C ARG A 228 -2.91 -8.09 12.92
N VAL A 229 -2.11 -8.98 13.48
CA VAL A 229 -0.82 -9.41 12.95
C VAL A 229 -0.80 -10.93 12.91
N VAL A 230 -0.49 -11.47 11.74
CA VAL A 230 -0.32 -12.88 11.46
C VAL A 230 1.10 -13.09 10.96
N ASP A 231 1.84 -13.92 11.67
CA ASP A 231 3.14 -14.42 11.24
C ASP A 231 3.01 -15.88 10.84
N VAL A 232 3.81 -16.31 9.87
CA VAL A 232 3.89 -17.73 9.49
C VAL A 232 5.23 -18.31 9.93
N VAL A 233 5.16 -19.42 10.65
CA VAL A 233 6.32 -20.19 11.09
C VAL A 233 6.30 -21.55 10.42
N ILE A 234 7.42 -21.92 9.81
CA ILE A 234 7.60 -23.23 9.18
C ILE A 234 8.26 -24.14 10.21
N THR A 235 7.55 -25.19 10.63
CA THR A 235 8.06 -26.12 11.64
C THR A 235 8.41 -27.48 11.02
N PRO A 236 9.60 -28.05 11.32
CA PRO A 236 9.99 -29.34 10.76
C PRO A 236 9.15 -30.47 11.36
N THR A 237 8.97 -31.54 10.59
CA THR A 237 8.42 -32.81 11.10
C THR A 237 9.52 -33.85 11.28
N LEU A 238 9.16 -35.02 11.81
CA LEU A 238 10.07 -36.18 11.88
C LEU A 238 10.42 -36.76 10.50
N THR A 239 9.66 -36.39 9.46
CA THR A 239 9.90 -36.83 8.09
C THR A 239 10.70 -35.75 7.36
N PRO A 240 11.92 -36.04 6.86
CA PRO A 240 12.71 -35.08 6.09
C PRO A 240 11.94 -34.55 4.88
N GLY A 241 12.10 -33.26 4.59
CA GLY A 241 11.39 -32.60 3.49
C GLY A 241 9.89 -32.38 3.74
N VAL A 242 9.39 -32.64 4.95
CA VAL A 242 7.99 -32.44 5.32
C VAL A 242 7.90 -31.49 6.51
N VAL A 243 7.06 -30.47 6.39
CA VAL A 243 6.92 -29.36 7.35
C VAL A 243 5.45 -29.10 7.69
N ASN A 244 5.21 -28.42 8.81
CA ASN A 244 3.92 -27.80 9.10
C ASN A 244 4.01 -26.28 8.90
N LEU A 245 2.89 -25.68 8.54
CA LEU A 245 2.70 -24.23 8.50
C LEU A 245 1.90 -23.80 9.72
N ASP A 246 2.53 -23.01 10.59
CA ASP A 246 1.92 -22.53 11.82
C ASP A 246 1.70 -21.01 11.71
N TYR A 247 0.43 -20.60 11.62
CA TYR A 247 0.04 -19.20 11.63
C TYR A 247 -0.10 -18.72 13.07
N LEU A 248 0.74 -17.78 13.47
CA LEU A 248 0.70 -17.13 14.77
C LEU A 248 -0.12 -15.84 14.66
N VAL A 249 -1.31 -15.83 15.25
CA VAL A 249 -2.25 -14.72 15.21
C VAL A 249 -2.16 -13.92 16.50
N SER A 250 -1.91 -12.62 16.37
CA SER A 250 -2.03 -11.62 17.42
C SER A 250 -3.08 -10.61 16.99
N GLU A 251 -4.21 -10.61 17.68
CA GLU A 251 -5.33 -9.72 17.39
C GLU A 251 -5.63 -8.87 18.63
N GLN A 252 -5.68 -7.56 18.45
CA GLN A 252 -6.20 -6.62 19.45
C GLN A 252 -7.72 -6.59 19.36
N ARG A 253 -8.37 -5.68 20.11
CA ARG A 253 -9.82 -5.50 19.96
C ARG A 253 -10.14 -5.15 18.51
N PRO A 254 -11.04 -5.90 17.84
CA PRO A 254 -11.30 -5.75 16.41
C PRO A 254 -12.17 -4.53 16.10
N TRP A 255 -12.51 -3.72 17.09
CA TRP A 255 -13.31 -2.52 16.93
C TRP A 255 -12.61 -1.31 17.54
N THR A 256 -12.95 -0.15 17.01
CA THR A 256 -12.42 1.14 17.45
C THR A 256 -13.56 2.14 17.46
N ILE A 257 -13.64 2.95 18.51
CA ILE A 257 -14.53 4.11 18.55
C ILE A 257 -13.70 5.38 18.66
N SER A 258 -14.09 6.42 17.95
CA SER A 258 -13.43 7.72 18.05
C SER A 258 -14.43 8.86 18.11
N SER A 259 -14.06 9.91 18.83
CA SER A 259 -14.74 11.20 18.82
C SER A 259 -13.71 12.28 18.51
N SER A 260 -14.05 13.20 17.62
CA SER A 260 -13.20 14.33 17.28
C SER A 260 -13.98 15.64 17.22
N ILE A 261 -13.28 16.73 17.53
CA ILE A 261 -13.76 18.10 17.37
C ILE A 261 -12.73 18.88 16.55
N SER A 262 -13.20 19.69 15.59
CA SER A 262 -12.33 20.49 14.73
C SER A 262 -13.05 21.74 14.20
N ASP A 263 -12.28 22.74 13.77
CA ASP A 263 -12.80 23.98 13.17
C ASP A 263 -12.86 23.94 11.64
N THR A 264 -13.38 22.82 11.12
CA THR A 264 -13.41 22.48 9.69
C THR A 264 -14.71 22.89 8.99
N GLY A 265 -15.62 23.58 9.67
CA GLY A 265 -16.87 24.07 9.09
C GLY A 265 -16.76 25.47 8.48
N THR A 266 -17.84 25.92 7.86
CA THR A 266 -17.98 27.28 7.33
C THR A 266 -18.78 28.15 8.29
N ASP A 267 -18.72 29.45 8.13
CA ASP A 267 -19.46 30.42 8.94
C ASP A 267 -20.99 30.20 8.86
N GLN A 268 -21.48 29.63 7.74
CA GLN A 268 -22.89 29.33 7.54
C GLN A 268 -23.36 28.00 8.13
N THR A 269 -22.47 27.01 8.20
CA THR A 269 -22.82 25.63 8.58
C THR A 269 -22.29 25.22 9.95
N GLY A 270 -21.81 26.20 10.71
CA GLY A 270 -21.12 26.01 11.97
C GLY A 270 -19.65 25.70 11.78
N GLU A 271 -18.78 26.59 12.26
CA GLU A 271 -17.32 26.41 12.19
C GLU A 271 -16.86 25.14 12.93
N MET A 272 -17.49 24.82 14.07
CA MET A 272 -17.11 23.68 14.90
C MET A 272 -17.81 22.41 14.45
N ARG A 273 -17.03 21.41 14.06
CA ARG A 273 -17.52 20.08 13.68
C ARG A 273 -17.18 19.06 14.75
N GLN A 274 -18.20 18.33 15.20
CA GLN A 274 -18.04 17.12 16.01
C GLN A 274 -18.23 15.89 15.11
N ARG A 275 -17.38 14.88 15.28
CA ARG A 275 -17.44 13.65 14.52
C ARG A 275 -17.31 12.45 15.46
N PHE A 276 -18.14 11.45 15.23
CA PHE A 276 -18.18 10.20 15.98
C PHE A 276 -18.06 9.06 14.98
N SER A 277 -17.01 8.24 15.12
CA SER A 277 -16.73 7.15 14.19
C SER A 277 -16.67 5.83 14.93
N PHE A 278 -17.19 4.79 14.30
CA PHE A 278 -17.09 3.41 14.75
C PHE A 278 -16.54 2.55 13.62
N ALA A 279 -15.50 1.77 13.92
CA ALA A 279 -14.94 0.80 12.99
C ALA A 279 -14.94 -0.58 13.63
N SER A 280 -15.30 -1.60 12.87
CA SER A 280 -15.12 -3.02 13.22
C SER A 280 -14.45 -3.72 12.05
N TYR A 281 -13.38 -4.48 12.30
CA TYR A 281 -12.60 -5.21 11.29
C TYR A 281 -12.83 -6.72 11.34
N GLN A 282 -13.79 -7.14 12.18
CA GLN A 282 -14.15 -8.55 12.35
C GLN A 282 -15.60 -8.67 12.85
N LEU A 283 -16.53 -7.93 12.24
CA LEU A 283 -17.91 -7.86 12.75
C LEU A 283 -18.62 -9.23 12.79
N THR A 284 -18.39 -10.06 11.77
CA THR A 284 -19.00 -11.40 11.66
C THR A 284 -17.99 -12.54 11.80
N GLY A 285 -16.70 -12.25 12.01
CA GLY A 285 -15.65 -13.27 12.07
C GLY A 285 -15.13 -13.73 10.71
N HIS A 286 -15.42 -13.01 9.62
CA HIS A 286 -15.08 -13.41 8.24
C HIS A 286 -14.17 -12.43 7.49
N ASP A 287 -13.34 -11.69 8.22
CA ASP A 287 -12.47 -10.62 7.72
C ASP A 287 -13.27 -9.47 7.09
N ASP A 288 -14.38 -9.10 7.74
CA ASP A 288 -15.31 -8.09 7.29
C ASP A 288 -15.15 -6.76 8.02
N VAL A 289 -15.26 -5.67 7.26
CA VAL A 289 -15.01 -4.30 7.72
C VAL A 289 -16.31 -3.51 7.71
N LEU A 290 -16.76 -3.07 8.88
CA LEU A 290 -17.84 -2.10 9.06
C LEU A 290 -17.24 -0.76 9.49
N LEU A 291 -17.54 0.30 8.75
CA LEU A 291 -17.22 1.68 9.10
C LEU A 291 -18.52 2.46 9.21
N LEU A 292 -18.69 3.20 10.30
CA LEU A 292 -19.79 4.12 10.53
C LEU A 292 -19.22 5.45 10.98
N ASP A 293 -19.80 6.53 10.48
CA ASP A 293 -19.34 7.88 10.75
C ASP A 293 -20.50 8.85 10.83
N TYR A 294 -20.58 9.58 11.93
CA TYR A 294 -21.57 10.62 12.16
C TYR A 294 -20.86 11.95 12.41
N MET A 295 -21.13 12.94 11.58
CA MET A 295 -20.63 14.30 11.69
C MET A 295 -21.79 15.24 11.99
N THR A 296 -21.55 16.22 12.85
CA THR A 296 -22.52 17.27 13.12
C THR A 296 -21.84 18.61 13.41
N ALA A 297 -22.54 19.70 13.15
CA ALA A 297 -22.26 21.01 13.72
C ALA A 297 -23.33 21.29 14.78
N SER A 298 -22.93 21.22 16.06
CA SER A 298 -23.78 21.57 17.21
C SER A 298 -25.07 20.74 17.41
N PHE A 299 -25.27 19.67 16.62
CA PHE A 299 -26.46 18.80 16.57
C PHE A 299 -27.71 19.41 15.93
N ASP A 300 -27.67 20.68 15.54
CA ASP A 300 -28.80 21.45 15.03
C ASP A 300 -28.53 22.19 13.72
N GLU A 301 -27.27 22.47 13.37
CA GLU A 301 -26.93 23.23 12.16
C GLU A 301 -26.79 22.33 10.93
N VAL A 302 -25.96 21.29 11.01
CA VAL A 302 -25.74 20.35 9.90
C VAL A 302 -25.45 18.97 10.45
N ASN A 303 -26.04 17.95 9.85
CA ASN A 303 -25.81 16.55 10.18
C ASN A 303 -25.42 15.75 8.93
N ALA A 304 -24.49 14.81 9.12
CA ALA A 304 -24.14 13.84 8.09
C ALA A 304 -23.87 12.47 8.73
N LEU A 305 -24.38 11.43 8.10
CA LEU A 305 -24.18 10.05 8.46
C LEU A 305 -23.64 9.29 7.25
N ALA A 306 -22.55 8.55 7.41
CA ALA A 306 -22.00 7.70 6.38
C ALA A 306 -21.68 6.31 6.96
N GLY A 307 -21.87 5.28 6.14
CA GLY A 307 -21.59 3.91 6.51
C GLY A 307 -21.09 3.08 5.33
N SER A 308 -20.23 2.12 5.61
CA SER A 308 -19.80 1.13 4.63
C SER A 308 -19.56 -0.23 5.27
N TYR A 309 -19.95 -1.29 4.56
CA TYR A 309 -19.66 -2.67 4.91
C TYR A 309 -18.93 -3.35 3.76
N GLU A 310 -17.75 -3.92 4.04
CA GLU A 310 -16.94 -4.67 3.08
C GLU A 310 -16.71 -6.10 3.58
N ALA A 311 -16.91 -7.08 2.70
CA ALA A 311 -16.69 -8.49 3.01
C ALA A 311 -16.11 -9.26 1.82
N ASN A 312 -15.44 -10.38 2.11
CA ASN A 312 -14.97 -11.31 1.07
C ASN A 312 -16.15 -12.00 0.39
N LEU A 313 -16.15 -12.04 -0.94
CA LEU A 313 -17.18 -12.73 -1.71
C LEU A 313 -16.76 -14.17 -2.00
N PRO A 314 -17.68 -15.16 -1.87
CA PRO A 314 -17.36 -16.57 -2.12
C PRO A 314 -17.16 -16.90 -3.61
N LEU A 315 -17.47 -15.96 -4.51
CA LEU A 315 -17.45 -16.16 -5.96
C LEU A 315 -16.02 -16.26 -6.53
N ALA A 316 -15.03 -15.60 -5.92
CA ALA A 316 -13.64 -15.63 -6.36
C ALA A 316 -12.68 -15.27 -5.22
N PHE A 317 -11.56 -15.99 -5.12
CA PHE A 317 -10.54 -15.73 -4.10
C PHE A 317 -9.95 -14.31 -4.26
N GLY A 318 -10.00 -13.53 -3.18
CA GLY A 318 -9.49 -12.15 -3.16
C GLY A 318 -10.42 -11.11 -3.80
N LEU A 319 -11.65 -11.47 -4.14
CA LEU A 319 -12.71 -10.53 -4.52
C LEU A 319 -13.52 -10.13 -3.29
N ARG A 320 -13.70 -8.82 -3.10
CA ARG A 320 -14.47 -8.24 -2.00
C ARG A 320 -15.66 -7.46 -2.54
N GLY A 321 -16.77 -7.52 -1.82
CA GLY A 321 -17.96 -6.72 -2.08
C GLY A 321 -18.05 -5.63 -1.02
N ARG A 322 -18.36 -4.41 -1.45
CA ARG A 322 -18.59 -3.26 -0.57
C ARG A 322 -19.98 -2.71 -0.82
N LEU A 323 -20.71 -2.46 0.25
CA LEU A 323 -21.95 -1.69 0.26
C LEU A 323 -21.68 -0.40 1.04
N ASN A 324 -22.04 0.75 0.50
CA ASN A 324 -21.92 2.04 1.17
C ASN A 324 -23.23 2.81 1.10
N GLY A 325 -23.43 3.71 2.06
CA GLY A 325 -24.51 4.67 2.01
C GLY A 325 -24.23 5.86 2.89
N SER A 326 -24.81 6.99 2.54
CA SER A 326 -24.69 8.22 3.31
C SER A 326 -25.92 9.10 3.18
N TRP A 327 -26.14 9.91 4.20
CA TRP A 327 -27.09 11.02 4.18
C TRP A 327 -26.38 12.25 4.75
N SER A 328 -26.57 13.42 4.14
CA SER A 328 -25.93 14.65 4.60
C SER A 328 -26.70 15.90 4.22
N GLU A 329 -26.71 16.85 5.14
CA GLU A 329 -27.13 18.24 4.92
C GLU A 329 -25.92 19.09 4.46
N TYR A 330 -26.15 20.05 3.57
CA TYR A 330 -25.11 20.96 3.09
C TYR A 330 -25.66 22.35 2.77
N ALA A 331 -24.76 23.33 2.73
CA ALA A 331 -25.04 24.69 2.26
C ALA A 331 -23.85 25.19 1.44
N ALA A 332 -24.13 26.00 0.40
CA ALA A 332 -23.14 26.57 -0.49
C ALA A 332 -23.47 28.04 -0.80
N ASP A 333 -22.45 28.91 -0.69
CA ASP A 333 -22.56 30.36 -0.85
C ASP A 333 -21.38 30.98 -1.61
N GLN A 334 -20.47 30.16 -2.14
CA GLN A 334 -19.25 30.61 -2.81
C GLN A 334 -19.50 31.47 -4.06
N PHE A 335 -20.75 31.51 -4.54
CA PHE A 335 -21.19 32.27 -5.71
C PHE A 335 -21.99 33.55 -5.34
N GLY A 336 -21.93 33.99 -4.08
CA GLY A 336 -22.56 35.21 -3.56
C GLY A 336 -24.00 35.01 -3.02
N LEU A 337 -24.46 35.94 -2.18
CA LEU A 337 -25.73 35.85 -1.43
C LEU A 337 -26.99 35.63 -2.29
N SER A 338 -26.98 36.02 -3.56
CA SER A 338 -28.12 35.81 -4.48
C SER A 338 -28.22 34.37 -5.01
N ASN A 339 -27.14 33.59 -4.92
CA ASN A 339 -27.02 32.23 -5.43
C ASN A 339 -26.70 31.23 -4.30
N ALA A 340 -26.96 31.60 -3.04
CA ALA A 340 -26.81 30.69 -1.92
C ALA A 340 -27.94 29.65 -1.91
N PHE A 341 -27.59 28.39 -1.66
CA PHE A 341 -28.54 27.29 -1.56
C PHE A 341 -28.14 26.32 -0.44
N GLU A 342 -29.16 25.64 0.07
CA GLU A 342 -29.05 24.57 1.06
C GLU A 342 -29.70 23.31 0.50
N GLY A 343 -29.33 22.15 1.05
CA GLY A 343 -29.88 20.91 0.55
C GLY A 343 -29.56 19.68 1.39
N GLU A 344 -30.23 18.60 1.01
CA GLU A 344 -30.01 17.26 1.54
C GLU A 344 -29.54 16.35 0.41
N GLN A 345 -28.69 15.40 0.75
CA GLN A 345 -28.23 14.37 -0.17
C GLN A 345 -28.32 13.02 0.49
N PHE A 346 -28.92 12.06 -0.21
CA PHE A 346 -28.87 10.64 0.12
C PHE A 346 -28.08 9.88 -0.94
N GLU A 347 -27.23 8.96 -0.53
CA GLU A 347 -26.48 8.08 -1.42
C GLU A 347 -26.54 6.63 -0.95
N ILE A 348 -26.67 5.70 -1.90
CA ILE A 348 -26.41 4.28 -1.68
C ILE A 348 -25.61 3.72 -2.85
N GLY A 349 -24.57 2.94 -2.55
CA GLY A 349 -23.64 2.43 -3.53
C GLY A 349 -23.19 1.00 -3.26
N GLY A 350 -22.76 0.33 -4.32
CA GLY A 350 -22.18 -1.00 -4.29
C GLY A 350 -20.94 -1.08 -5.14
N ALA A 351 -19.92 -1.80 -4.68
CA ALA A 351 -18.66 -1.96 -5.41
C ALA A 351 -18.05 -3.36 -5.27
N LEU A 352 -17.35 -3.78 -6.31
CA LEU A 352 -16.48 -4.95 -6.34
C LEU A 352 -15.02 -4.48 -6.27
N VAL A 353 -14.26 -5.02 -5.32
CA VAL A 353 -12.85 -4.68 -5.10
C VAL A 353 -11.98 -5.91 -5.26
N SER A 354 -11.00 -5.86 -6.14
CA SER A 354 -10.05 -6.96 -6.40
C SER A 354 -8.61 -6.49 -6.26
N SER A 355 -7.81 -7.21 -5.49
CA SER A 355 -6.36 -6.92 -5.39
C SER A 355 -5.62 -7.54 -6.57
N LEU A 356 -5.16 -6.70 -7.50
CA LEU A 356 -4.38 -7.09 -8.68
C LEU A 356 -2.94 -7.48 -8.31
N VAL A 357 -2.36 -6.80 -7.32
CA VAL A 357 -1.03 -7.11 -6.78
C VAL A 357 -1.11 -7.19 -5.26
N ARG A 358 -0.60 -8.30 -4.71
CA ARG A 358 -0.53 -8.55 -3.26
C ARG A 358 0.89 -8.94 -2.89
N ARG A 359 1.59 -8.07 -2.18
CA ARG A 359 2.92 -8.33 -1.61
C ARG A 359 3.00 -7.72 -0.21
N PRO A 360 3.88 -8.21 0.68
CA PRO A 360 4.07 -7.61 1.99
C PRO A 360 4.34 -6.10 1.90
N GLY A 361 3.43 -5.30 2.46
CA GLY A 361 3.50 -3.84 2.45
C GLY A 361 3.34 -3.19 1.08
N PHE A 362 2.82 -3.89 0.06
CA PHE A 362 2.52 -3.32 -1.26
C PHE A 362 1.28 -3.96 -1.90
N PHE A 363 0.27 -3.14 -2.17
CA PHE A 363 -1.01 -3.55 -2.74
C PHE A 363 -1.39 -2.64 -3.91
N VAL A 364 -2.02 -3.25 -4.92
CA VAL A 364 -2.72 -2.53 -5.97
C VAL A 364 -4.11 -3.14 -6.08
N ASP A 365 -5.16 -2.35 -5.83
CA ASP A 365 -6.54 -2.78 -5.97
C ASP A 365 -7.22 -2.10 -7.16
N ALA A 366 -8.12 -2.83 -7.80
CA ALA A 366 -9.09 -2.31 -8.75
C ALA A 366 -10.48 -2.32 -8.11
N THR A 367 -11.25 -1.26 -8.35
CA THR A 367 -12.62 -1.09 -7.91
C THR A 367 -13.52 -0.84 -9.10
N LEU A 368 -14.63 -1.58 -9.17
CA LEU A 368 -15.74 -1.35 -10.09
C LEU A 368 -16.99 -1.16 -9.23
N GLY A 369 -17.59 0.02 -9.27
CA GLY A 369 -18.74 0.35 -8.44
C GLY A 369 -19.81 1.13 -9.18
N ALA A 370 -20.92 1.36 -8.52
CA ALA A 370 -21.93 2.32 -8.91
C ALA A 370 -22.69 2.81 -7.68
N ARG A 371 -23.15 4.06 -7.74
CA ARG A 371 -23.95 4.68 -6.70
C ARG A 371 -25.20 5.34 -7.27
N TRP A 372 -26.26 5.29 -6.49
CA TRP A 372 -27.46 6.08 -6.67
C TRP A 372 -27.41 7.25 -5.68
N MET A 373 -27.60 8.46 -6.18
CA MET A 373 -27.72 9.67 -5.37
C MET A 373 -29.12 10.23 -5.54
N ASP A 374 -29.66 10.79 -4.48
CA ASP A 374 -30.83 11.67 -4.52
C ASP A 374 -30.42 13.00 -3.88
N ILE A 375 -30.69 14.10 -4.56
CA ILE A 375 -30.22 15.44 -4.16
C ILE A 375 -31.41 16.38 -4.17
N ASP A 376 -31.70 16.92 -2.99
CA ASP A 376 -32.66 18.00 -2.81
C ASP A 376 -31.89 19.31 -2.65
N VAL A 377 -32.27 20.32 -3.44
CA VAL A 377 -31.68 21.67 -3.42
C VAL A 377 -32.79 22.68 -3.23
N THR A 378 -32.59 23.61 -2.31
CA THR A 378 -33.49 24.74 -2.09
C THR A 378 -32.69 26.05 -2.07
N ASN A 379 -33.17 27.03 -2.84
CA ASN A 379 -32.71 28.40 -2.78
C ASN A 379 -33.87 29.33 -2.37
N LEU A 380 -33.63 30.65 -2.33
CA LEU A 380 -34.61 31.64 -1.88
C LEU A 380 -35.94 31.63 -2.66
N SER A 381 -35.98 31.08 -3.88
CA SER A 381 -37.12 31.18 -4.80
C SER A 381 -37.61 29.84 -5.36
N THR A 382 -36.83 28.77 -5.25
CA THR A 382 -37.07 27.50 -5.95
C THR A 382 -36.52 26.34 -5.12
N SER A 383 -37.20 25.20 -5.21
CA SER A 383 -36.78 23.94 -4.62
C SER A 383 -36.90 22.86 -5.69
N ALA A 384 -35.89 22.00 -5.81
CA ALA A 384 -35.83 20.94 -6.81
C ALA A 384 -35.17 19.69 -6.22
N SER A 385 -35.53 18.54 -6.78
CA SER A 385 -35.03 17.22 -6.37
C SER A 385 -34.63 16.45 -7.62
N MET A 386 -33.45 15.81 -7.61
CA MET A 386 -32.94 15.10 -8.77
C MET A 386 -32.14 13.84 -8.39
N PRO A 387 -32.52 12.67 -8.93
CA PRO A 387 -31.74 11.46 -8.77
C PRO A 387 -30.59 11.36 -9.79
N PHE A 388 -29.48 10.75 -9.39
CA PHE A 388 -28.34 10.46 -10.26
C PHE A 388 -27.89 9.00 -10.11
N PHE A 389 -27.56 8.36 -11.22
CA PHE A 389 -26.86 7.08 -11.24
C PHE A 389 -25.44 7.28 -11.76
N VAL A 390 -24.46 6.92 -10.94
CA VAL A 390 -23.04 7.20 -11.19
C VAL A 390 -22.22 5.91 -11.07
N PRO A 391 -21.88 5.22 -12.17
CA PRO A 391 -20.83 4.21 -12.16
C PRO A 391 -19.45 4.80 -11.82
N GLU A 392 -18.61 3.97 -11.20
CA GLU A 392 -17.23 4.29 -10.81
C GLU A 392 -16.26 3.19 -11.24
N LEU A 393 -15.10 3.61 -11.74
CA LEU A 393 -13.91 2.77 -11.93
C LEU A 393 -12.74 3.40 -11.18
N ALA A 394 -12.07 2.65 -10.31
CA ALA A 394 -10.91 3.18 -9.60
C ALA A 394 -9.76 2.18 -9.48
N LEU A 395 -8.54 2.72 -9.43
CA LEU A 395 -7.33 2.00 -9.06
C LEU A 395 -6.75 2.62 -7.79
N SER A 396 -6.41 1.80 -6.81
CA SER A 396 -5.70 2.24 -5.62
C SER A 396 -4.37 1.51 -5.47
N LEU A 397 -3.37 2.22 -4.96
CA LEU A 397 -2.05 1.71 -4.63
C LEU A 397 -1.77 2.04 -3.17
N GLU A 398 -1.31 1.06 -2.42
CA GLU A 398 -0.89 1.22 -1.03
C GLU A 398 0.50 0.61 -0.86
N ARG A 399 1.45 1.40 -0.37
CA ARG A 399 2.79 0.95 -0.03
C ARG A 399 3.15 1.40 1.37
N THR A 400 3.27 0.44 2.29
CA THR A 400 3.59 0.70 3.69
C THR A 400 4.91 0.02 4.04
N ARG A 401 5.90 0.83 4.42
CA ARG A 401 7.19 0.40 4.96
C ARG A 401 7.43 1.08 6.30
N SER A 402 8.41 0.59 7.05
CA SER A 402 8.86 1.21 8.30
C SER A 402 9.44 2.62 8.14
N THR A 403 9.90 2.99 6.94
CA THR A 403 10.56 4.27 6.66
C THR A 403 9.80 5.18 5.70
N SER A 404 8.73 4.68 5.08
CA SER A 404 7.98 5.42 4.07
C SER A 404 6.60 4.83 3.89
N ARG A 405 5.62 5.68 3.62
CA ARG A 405 4.26 5.29 3.24
C ARG A 405 3.85 6.04 1.99
N VAL A 406 3.14 5.37 1.09
CA VAL A 406 2.54 5.97 -0.10
C VAL A 406 1.16 5.37 -0.30
N PHE A 407 0.19 6.22 -0.54
CA PHE A 407 -1.15 5.87 -0.98
C PHE A 407 -1.44 6.67 -2.25
N ALA A 408 -2.04 6.02 -3.24
CA ALA A 408 -2.55 6.68 -4.43
C ALA A 408 -3.91 6.10 -4.81
N ARG A 409 -4.85 6.94 -5.24
CA ARG A 409 -6.11 6.56 -5.85
C ARG A 409 -6.31 7.37 -7.12
N LEU A 410 -6.69 6.69 -8.20
CA LEU A 410 -7.15 7.30 -9.44
C LEU A 410 -8.56 6.77 -9.69
N GLY A 411 -9.54 7.66 -9.74
CA GLY A 411 -10.94 7.33 -9.98
C GLY A 411 -11.45 7.93 -11.29
N PHE A 412 -12.45 7.29 -11.88
CA PHE A 412 -13.27 7.80 -12.96
C PHE A 412 -14.74 7.56 -12.63
N GLU A 413 -15.53 8.63 -12.70
CA GLU A 413 -16.97 8.63 -12.48
C GLU A 413 -17.68 9.31 -13.64
N GLN A 414 -18.92 8.90 -13.90
CA GLN A 414 -19.77 9.51 -14.91
C GLN A 414 -21.23 9.40 -14.50
N SER A 415 -22.01 10.48 -14.60
CA SER A 415 -23.45 10.38 -14.46
C SER A 415 -24.10 9.80 -15.73
N LEU A 416 -25.09 8.93 -15.52
CA LEU A 416 -25.85 8.28 -16.59
C LEU A 416 -27.35 8.60 -16.43
N PRO A 417 -27.84 9.72 -17.00
CA PRO A 417 -29.25 10.14 -16.91
C PRO A 417 -30.26 9.06 -17.30
N PHE A 418 -29.91 8.26 -18.32
CA PHE A 418 -30.79 7.20 -18.82
C PHE A 418 -31.09 6.09 -17.79
N LEU A 419 -30.18 5.87 -16.83
CA LEU A 419 -30.39 4.90 -15.73
C LEU A 419 -31.07 5.55 -14.52
N ALA A 420 -30.82 6.84 -14.30
CA ALA A 420 -31.50 7.62 -13.27
C ALA A 420 -32.96 7.94 -13.63
N GLY A 421 -33.31 7.90 -14.92
CA GLY A 421 -34.63 8.26 -15.41
C GLY A 421 -34.87 9.77 -15.47
N THR A 422 -33.80 10.56 -15.54
CA THR A 422 -33.87 12.03 -15.56
C THR A 422 -33.97 12.57 -16.98
N SER A 423 -34.83 13.57 -17.17
CA SER A 423 -35.00 14.28 -18.43
C SER A 423 -34.25 15.62 -18.43
N SER A 424 -34.09 16.24 -19.60
CA SER A 424 -33.50 17.57 -19.71
C SER A 424 -34.33 18.63 -18.97
N SER A 425 -35.66 18.51 -18.94
CA SER A 425 -36.51 19.44 -18.17
C SER A 425 -36.31 19.31 -16.67
N ASP A 426 -36.11 18.10 -16.16
CA ASP A 426 -35.83 17.91 -14.72
C ASP A 426 -34.48 18.54 -14.35
N LEU A 427 -33.49 18.43 -15.25
CA LEU A 427 -32.18 19.06 -15.08
C LEU A 427 -32.28 20.60 -15.14
N ASP A 428 -33.11 21.16 -16.02
CA ASP A 428 -33.33 22.61 -16.09
C ASP A 428 -33.95 23.13 -14.78
N ASP A 429 -34.95 22.45 -14.25
CA ASP A 429 -35.60 22.78 -12.98
C ASP A 429 -34.61 22.64 -11.80
N PHE A 430 -33.77 21.60 -11.79
CA PHE A 430 -32.72 21.40 -10.80
C PHE A 430 -31.63 22.49 -10.88
N SER A 431 -31.19 22.83 -12.10
CA SER A 431 -30.18 23.86 -12.35
C SER A 431 -30.67 25.25 -11.94
N ALA A 432 -31.98 25.50 -12.00
CA ALA A 432 -32.59 26.73 -11.51
C ALA A 432 -32.59 26.86 -9.97
N ALA A 433 -32.59 25.73 -9.24
CA ALA A 433 -32.49 25.71 -7.79
C ALA A 433 -31.04 25.83 -7.27
N GLY A 434 -30.06 25.31 -8.04
CA GLY A 434 -28.65 25.27 -7.65
C GLY A 434 -27.73 26.05 -8.59
N ARG A 435 -26.97 25.31 -9.40
CA ARG A 435 -25.98 25.85 -10.36
C ARG A 435 -26.58 25.82 -11.77
N SER A 436 -26.43 26.91 -12.51
CA SER A 436 -26.93 27.04 -13.88
C SER A 436 -26.08 26.29 -14.91
N ASP A 437 -26.69 25.94 -16.04
CA ASP A 437 -26.06 25.33 -17.22
C ASP A 437 -25.29 24.02 -16.94
N VAL A 438 -25.76 23.19 -16.01
CA VAL A 438 -25.13 21.89 -15.69
C VAL A 438 -25.25 20.92 -16.88
N ASP A 439 -24.18 20.17 -17.16
CA ASP A 439 -24.23 19.11 -18.16
C ASP A 439 -25.01 17.89 -17.65
N ASP A 440 -25.88 17.34 -18.52
CA ASP A 440 -26.70 16.17 -18.22
C ASP A 440 -25.88 14.93 -17.84
N SER A 441 -24.72 14.76 -18.46
CA SER A 441 -23.86 13.58 -18.39
C SER A 441 -22.42 13.96 -18.04
N TRP A 442 -22.28 14.61 -16.88
CA TRP A 442 -21.00 15.02 -16.33
C TRP A 442 -20.05 13.84 -16.09
N ARG A 443 -18.75 14.12 -16.17
CA ARG A 443 -17.68 13.14 -16.01
C ARG A 443 -16.61 13.68 -15.09
N LEU A 444 -15.95 12.79 -14.37
CA LEU A 444 -14.94 13.20 -13.40
C LEU A 444 -13.79 12.20 -13.39
N VAL A 445 -12.57 12.71 -13.48
CA VAL A 445 -11.37 11.95 -13.12
C VAL A 445 -10.85 12.52 -11.81
N SER A 446 -10.75 11.69 -10.76
CA SER A 446 -10.24 12.09 -9.44
C SER A 446 -8.87 11.48 -9.16
N LEU A 447 -8.00 12.26 -8.53
CA LEU A 447 -6.65 11.86 -8.12
C LEU A 447 -6.46 12.19 -6.65
N ASP A 448 -6.06 11.20 -5.84
CA ASP A 448 -5.56 11.40 -4.47
C ASP A 448 -4.23 10.68 -4.33
N VAL A 449 -3.16 11.40 -4.07
CA VAL A 449 -1.84 10.83 -3.82
C VAL A 449 -1.27 11.45 -2.55
N ARG A 450 -0.95 10.62 -1.58
CA ARG A 450 -0.38 11.06 -0.31
C ARG A 450 0.73 10.13 0.12
N GLY A 451 1.71 10.67 0.81
CA GLY A 451 2.79 9.86 1.30
C GLY A 451 3.64 10.58 2.32
N SER A 452 4.52 9.81 2.93
CA SER A 452 5.56 10.34 3.78
C SER A 452 6.80 9.47 3.73
N PHE A 453 7.95 10.05 4.02
CA PHE A 453 9.20 9.33 4.16
C PHE A 453 10.15 10.03 5.13
N PHE A 454 10.95 9.24 5.83
CA PHE A 454 11.98 9.76 6.72
C PHE A 454 13.26 10.07 5.94
N LEU A 455 13.79 11.29 6.11
CA LEU A 455 14.92 11.81 5.34
C LEU A 455 16.21 11.01 5.54
N ARG A 456 16.52 10.58 6.77
CA ARG A 456 17.82 9.93 7.06
C ARG A 456 17.94 8.55 6.39
N PRO A 457 16.97 7.62 6.52
CA PRO A 457 17.01 6.35 5.79
C PRO A 457 17.06 6.55 4.27
N TRP A 458 16.31 7.54 3.76
CA TRP A 458 16.26 7.84 2.33
C TRP A 458 17.62 8.34 1.79
N LEU A 459 18.24 9.33 2.45
CA LEU A 459 19.53 9.91 2.01
C LEU A 459 20.71 8.93 2.13
N ARG A 460 20.73 8.09 3.17
CA ARG A 460 21.83 7.13 3.39
C ARG A 460 21.68 5.85 2.59
N GLY A 461 20.58 5.73 1.83
CA GLY A 461 20.27 4.56 1.03
C GLY A 461 20.25 3.26 1.84
N VAL A 462 20.07 3.32 3.17
CA VAL A 462 20.15 2.14 4.05
C VAL A 462 19.11 1.16 3.57
N PRO A 463 19.50 0.07 2.88
CA PRO A 463 18.56 -0.95 2.56
C PRO A 463 18.22 -1.58 3.90
N VAL A 464 16.95 -1.57 4.28
CA VAL A 464 16.44 -2.39 5.40
C VAL A 464 16.73 -3.90 5.19
N ARG A 465 17.31 -4.26 4.03
CA ARG A 465 17.83 -5.58 3.66
C ARG A 465 18.94 -6.11 4.59
N ASP A 466 19.69 -5.27 5.30
CA ASP A 466 20.82 -5.71 6.16
C ASP A 466 20.40 -6.25 7.55
N GLY A 467 19.12 -6.48 7.81
CA GLY A 467 18.65 -6.99 9.12
C GLY A 467 18.93 -6.05 10.30
N ARG A 468 19.47 -4.85 10.05
CA ARG A 468 19.75 -3.84 11.07
C ARG A 468 18.44 -3.18 11.51
N THR A 469 18.13 -3.28 12.81
CA THR A 469 17.02 -2.55 13.42
C THR A 469 17.18 -1.04 13.20
N LEU A 470 16.14 -0.39 12.68
CA LEU A 470 16.07 1.06 12.53
C LEU A 470 16.09 1.71 13.91
N ARG A 471 16.94 2.72 14.10
CA ARG A 471 16.99 3.47 15.36
C ARG A 471 15.98 4.61 15.33
N PRO A 472 15.27 4.92 16.42
CA PRO A 472 14.35 6.06 16.50
C PRO A 472 14.96 7.38 16.00
N ARG A 473 16.24 7.63 16.30
CA ARG A 473 16.99 8.81 15.83
C ARG A 473 17.13 8.92 14.30
N GLU A 474 16.88 7.85 13.56
CA GLU A 474 16.85 7.86 12.09
C GLU A 474 15.49 8.34 11.56
N LEU A 475 14.44 8.31 12.37
CA LEU A 475 13.07 8.65 12.01
C LEU A 475 12.66 10.02 12.57
N VAL A 476 13.61 10.90 12.87
CA VAL A 476 13.36 12.22 13.47
C VAL A 476 12.82 13.23 12.45
N HIS A 477 13.24 13.10 11.19
CA HIS A 477 12.92 14.06 10.14
C HIS A 477 12.06 13.38 9.08
N GLU A 478 10.81 13.79 8.96
CA GLU A 478 9.84 13.28 8.00
C GLU A 478 9.48 14.38 7.00
N ILE A 479 9.35 14.00 5.73
CA ILE A 479 8.63 14.81 4.73
C ILE A 479 7.31 14.09 4.47
N ALA A 480 6.21 14.80 4.71
CA ALA A 480 4.87 14.38 4.34
C ALA A 480 4.40 15.23 3.15
N TRP A 481 3.62 14.63 2.27
CA TRP A 481 3.09 15.32 1.10
C TRP A 481 1.72 14.76 0.72
N ARG A 482 0.90 15.62 0.14
CA ARG A 482 -0.39 15.26 -0.47
C ARG A 482 -0.58 16.02 -1.78
N LEU A 483 -1.25 15.39 -2.72
CA LEU A 483 -1.67 15.93 -4.01
C LEU A 483 -3.06 15.36 -4.27
N GLY A 484 -4.06 16.23 -4.31
CA GLY A 484 -5.44 15.89 -4.60
C GLY A 484 -5.93 16.71 -5.78
N GLY A 485 -6.83 16.16 -6.59
CA GLY A 485 -7.43 16.93 -7.67
C GLY A 485 -8.55 16.20 -8.36
N GLN A 486 -9.31 16.95 -9.13
CA GLN A 486 -10.34 16.44 -10.00
C GLN A 486 -10.29 17.16 -11.34
N TYR A 487 -10.64 16.45 -12.41
CA TYR A 487 -10.75 17.00 -13.75
C TYR A 487 -12.09 16.57 -14.35
N SER A 488 -12.93 17.55 -14.64
CA SER A 488 -14.29 17.39 -15.17
C SER A 488 -14.33 16.86 -16.62
N LEU A 489 -13.18 16.73 -17.28
CA LEU A 489 -13.08 16.43 -18.72
C LEU A 489 -13.83 17.46 -19.61
N GLY A 490 -13.99 18.69 -19.12
CA GLY A 490 -14.67 19.77 -19.82
C GLY A 490 -16.19 19.78 -19.65
N THR A 491 -16.72 18.99 -18.71
CA THR A 491 -18.16 19.03 -18.37
C THR A 491 -18.43 20.00 -17.23
N ARG A 492 -19.55 20.69 -17.28
CA ARG A 492 -20.04 21.54 -16.18
C ARG A 492 -20.73 20.67 -15.13
N LEU A 493 -20.19 20.65 -13.91
CA LEU A 493 -20.62 19.76 -12.84
C LEU A 493 -21.81 20.34 -12.08
N ILE A 494 -22.57 19.47 -11.39
CA ILE A 494 -23.44 19.90 -10.30
C ILE A 494 -22.60 20.41 -9.13
N ALA A 495 -23.11 21.37 -8.37
CA ALA A 495 -22.37 21.98 -7.27
C ALA A 495 -21.92 20.97 -6.21
N GLN A 496 -22.69 19.90 -5.99
CA GLN A 496 -22.39 18.84 -5.03
C GLN A 496 -21.17 17.99 -5.43
N VAL A 497 -20.72 18.07 -6.68
CA VAL A 497 -19.58 17.32 -7.24
C VAL A 497 -18.41 18.26 -7.57
N GLU A 498 -18.57 19.57 -7.40
CA GLU A 498 -17.48 20.53 -7.58
C GLU A 498 -16.33 20.32 -6.60
N GLY A 499 -15.13 20.62 -7.07
CA GLY A 499 -13.93 20.61 -6.27
C GLY A 499 -13.83 21.90 -5.48
N VAL A 500 -13.66 21.77 -4.16
CA VAL A 500 -13.63 22.92 -3.25
C VAL A 500 -12.25 23.04 -2.60
N LEU A 501 -11.70 24.26 -2.57
CA LEU A 501 -10.42 24.57 -1.93
C LEU A 501 -10.58 25.66 -0.85
N GLY A 502 -9.63 25.66 0.10
CA GLY A 502 -9.64 26.50 1.30
C GLY A 502 -9.97 25.70 2.57
N GLY A 503 -9.23 25.98 3.64
CA GLY A 503 -9.38 25.32 4.94
C GLY A 503 -8.33 24.24 5.23
N PRO A 504 -8.39 23.60 6.42
CA PRO A 504 -7.34 22.72 6.94
C PRO A 504 -7.09 21.45 6.10
N GLY A 505 -8.10 20.98 5.37
CA GLY A 505 -7.98 19.80 4.50
C GLY A 505 -7.35 20.06 3.12
N THR A 506 -7.30 21.32 2.66
CA THR A 506 -7.00 21.67 1.27
C THR A 506 -5.89 22.72 1.16
N VAL A 507 -6.12 23.99 1.51
CA VAL A 507 -5.09 25.03 1.56
C VAL A 507 -5.25 25.80 2.87
N ARG A 508 -4.40 25.47 3.85
CA ARG A 508 -4.44 26.05 5.21
C ARG A 508 -4.21 27.56 5.17
N GLY A 509 -4.74 28.29 6.15
CA GLY A 509 -4.65 29.76 6.21
C GLY A 509 -5.80 30.48 5.53
N TYR A 510 -6.46 29.85 4.55
CA TYR A 510 -7.71 30.36 3.97
C TYR A 510 -8.94 29.84 4.74
N PRO A 511 -10.06 30.60 4.75
CA PRO A 511 -11.37 30.11 5.17
C PRO A 511 -11.77 28.79 4.50
N GLN A 512 -12.63 28.04 5.19
CA GLN A 512 -13.12 26.75 4.70
C GLN A 512 -13.98 26.98 3.46
N SER A 513 -13.76 26.17 2.43
CA SER A 513 -14.58 26.18 1.21
C SER A 513 -14.73 27.55 0.54
N ILE A 514 -13.62 28.30 0.45
CA ILE A 514 -13.62 29.68 -0.07
C ILE A 514 -13.76 29.76 -1.60
N VAL A 515 -13.30 28.75 -2.33
CA VAL A 515 -13.43 28.68 -3.79
C VAL A 515 -13.90 27.30 -4.22
N ALA A 516 -14.69 27.26 -5.28
CA ALA A 516 -15.17 26.04 -5.91
C ALA A 516 -14.88 26.07 -7.43
N GLY A 517 -14.85 24.91 -8.06
CA GLY A 517 -14.87 24.79 -9.51
C GLY A 517 -15.03 23.36 -10.01
N ASP A 518 -15.33 23.23 -11.30
CA ASP A 518 -15.54 21.94 -11.97
C ASP A 518 -14.28 21.06 -11.93
N SER A 519 -13.12 21.70 -12.08
CA SER A 519 -11.81 21.06 -11.96
C SER A 519 -10.99 21.70 -10.85
N MET A 520 -10.19 20.92 -10.14
CA MET A 520 -9.28 21.44 -9.13
C MET A 520 -7.97 20.64 -9.04
N LEU A 521 -6.91 21.30 -8.59
CA LEU A 521 -5.66 20.68 -8.19
C LEU A 521 -5.16 21.34 -6.91
N GLY A 522 -4.98 20.56 -5.86
CA GLY A 522 -4.46 20.99 -4.58
C GLY A 522 -3.31 20.11 -4.12
N GLY A 523 -2.33 20.70 -3.46
CA GLY A 523 -1.18 19.97 -2.95
C GLY A 523 -0.58 20.63 -1.72
N SER A 524 0.13 19.81 -0.95
CA SER A 524 0.85 20.27 0.23
C SER A 524 2.12 19.46 0.42
N ILE A 525 3.17 20.15 0.87
CA ILE A 525 4.41 19.54 1.34
C ILE A 525 4.65 20.05 2.75
N GLU A 526 4.90 19.13 3.67
CA GLU A 526 5.10 19.39 5.09
C GLU A 526 6.39 18.74 5.57
N TYR A 527 7.29 19.53 6.16
CA TYR A 527 8.44 19.03 6.91
C TYR A 527 8.05 18.86 8.37
N ARG A 528 8.26 17.67 8.92
CA ARG A 528 7.85 17.27 10.27
C ARG A 528 9.07 16.84 11.08
N TYR A 529 9.23 17.45 12.26
CA TYR A 529 10.29 17.15 13.21
C TYR A 529 9.71 16.50 14.47
N HIS A 530 10.03 15.21 14.66
CA HIS A 530 9.53 14.40 15.78
C HIS A 530 10.45 14.54 17.00
N ILE A 531 10.05 15.38 17.96
CA ILE A 531 10.89 15.71 19.13
C ILE A 531 11.25 14.47 19.95
N PRO A 532 10.32 13.60 20.34
CA PRO A 532 10.64 12.48 21.24
C PRO A 532 11.68 11.52 20.65
N LEU A 533 11.68 11.33 19.33
CA LEU A 533 12.63 10.47 18.63
C LEU A 533 14.07 11.01 18.63
N SER A 534 14.25 12.30 18.89
CA SER A 534 15.56 12.95 19.01
C SER A 534 16.20 12.81 20.40
N LEU A 535 15.40 12.44 21.41
CA LEU A 535 15.85 12.33 22.78
C LEU A 535 16.87 11.18 22.97
N SER A 536 17.61 11.23 24.08
CA SER A 536 18.44 10.12 24.53
C SER A 536 17.60 8.99 25.11
N ALA A 537 18.21 7.81 25.25
CA ALA A 537 17.52 6.69 25.87
C ALA A 537 17.02 7.07 27.27
N THR A 538 15.74 6.82 27.54
CA THR A 538 15.05 7.14 28.78
C THR A 538 14.58 5.87 29.48
N VAL A 539 14.39 5.96 30.79
CA VAL A 539 13.74 4.91 31.58
C VAL A 539 12.23 5.15 31.56
N PRO A 540 11.40 4.10 31.37
CA PRO A 540 9.95 4.24 31.44
C PRO A 540 9.50 4.80 32.80
N TRP A 541 8.50 5.67 32.77
CA TRP A 541 7.82 6.22 33.95
C TRP A 541 6.66 5.35 34.36
N GLN A 542 6.42 5.19 35.66
CA GLN A 542 5.21 4.53 36.14
C GLN A 542 4.15 5.58 36.46
N LEU A 543 3.08 5.63 35.67
CA LEU A 543 1.98 6.59 35.84
C LEU A 543 0.76 5.92 36.47
N PRO A 544 0.09 6.53 37.48
CA PRO A 544 -1.00 5.90 38.24
C PRO A 544 -2.16 5.33 37.41
N TRP A 545 -2.50 5.98 36.30
CA TRP A 545 -3.66 5.61 35.45
C TRP A 545 -3.27 5.11 34.06
N LEU A 546 -2.01 5.31 33.66
CA LEU A 546 -1.49 4.96 32.34
C LEU A 546 -0.59 3.73 32.37
N GLY A 547 -0.09 3.33 33.55
CA GLY A 547 0.89 2.26 33.66
C GLY A 547 2.26 2.70 33.17
N GLU A 548 2.97 1.81 32.48
CA GLU A 548 4.29 2.10 31.92
C GLU A 548 4.21 3.15 30.79
N PHE A 549 4.87 4.27 31.07
CA PHE A 549 5.08 5.50 30.31
C PHE A 549 6.43 5.62 29.58
N ARG A 550 6.59 5.49 28.25
CA ARG A 550 7.91 5.75 27.61
C ARG A 550 8.04 7.20 27.11
N PRO A 551 8.77 8.09 27.83
CA PRO A 551 8.90 9.50 27.46
C PRO A 551 9.89 9.74 26.30
N GLY A 552 10.74 8.77 25.99
CA GLY A 552 11.68 8.77 24.88
C GLY A 552 12.03 7.34 24.48
N PRO A 553 12.95 7.15 23.52
CA PRO A 553 13.45 5.83 23.18
C PRO A 553 13.98 5.11 24.42
N ASP A 554 13.83 3.79 24.52
CA ASP A 554 14.44 3.03 25.62
C ASP A 554 15.86 2.52 25.25
N ALA A 555 16.52 1.81 26.17
CA ALA A 555 17.84 1.21 25.92
C ALA A 555 17.83 0.21 24.73
N ASN A 556 16.68 -0.41 24.46
CA ASN A 556 16.46 -1.34 23.35
C ASN A 556 16.00 -0.65 22.06
N GLN A 557 16.05 0.69 22.01
CA GLN A 557 15.63 1.51 20.87
C GLN A 557 14.14 1.36 20.51
N ARG A 558 13.28 0.98 21.46
CA ARG A 558 11.83 0.98 21.26
C ARG A 558 11.30 2.41 21.14
N MET A 559 10.21 2.59 20.40
CA MET A 559 9.59 3.89 20.20
C MET A 559 8.97 4.44 21.51
N PRO A 560 8.93 5.77 21.68
CA PRO A 560 8.19 6.42 22.77
C PRO A 560 6.69 6.22 22.63
N ASP A 561 5.96 6.38 23.75
CA ASP A 561 4.49 6.25 23.81
C ASP A 561 3.75 7.55 23.47
N TRP A 562 4.46 8.54 22.95
CA TRP A 562 3.92 9.81 22.51
C TRP A 562 4.81 10.38 21.40
N ASP A 563 4.24 11.28 20.62
CA ASP A 563 4.96 12.01 19.59
C ASP A 563 4.54 13.47 19.64
N PHE A 564 5.53 14.37 19.66
CA PHE A 564 5.30 15.80 19.54
C PHE A 564 6.05 16.28 18.32
N VAL A 565 5.29 16.80 17.36
CA VAL A 565 5.75 17.14 16.03
C VAL A 565 5.67 18.64 15.85
N ILE A 566 6.79 19.25 15.47
CA ILE A 566 6.83 20.60 14.93
C ILE A 566 6.88 20.47 13.42
N ALA A 567 5.94 21.13 12.74
CA ALA A 567 5.82 21.09 11.30
C ALA A 567 5.93 22.49 10.68
N THR A 568 6.44 22.54 9.46
CA THR A 568 6.24 23.68 8.55
C THR A 568 5.73 23.14 7.23
N PHE A 569 4.79 23.88 6.63
CA PHE A 569 4.14 23.44 5.41
C PHE A 569 4.04 24.57 4.38
N TYR A 570 3.96 24.15 3.13
CA TYR A 570 3.54 24.97 2.01
C TYR A 570 2.36 24.28 1.33
N ASP A 571 1.27 25.01 1.16
CA ASP A 571 0.06 24.53 0.48
C ASP A 571 -0.17 25.35 -0.79
N TYR A 572 -0.67 24.70 -1.83
CA TYR A 572 -1.03 25.31 -3.10
C TYR A 572 -2.33 24.69 -3.61
N GLY A 573 -3.17 25.51 -4.23
CA GLY A 573 -4.44 25.08 -4.77
C GLY A 573 -4.85 25.91 -5.99
N GLN A 574 -5.52 25.29 -6.93
CA GLN A 574 -6.10 25.96 -8.08
C GLN A 574 -7.43 25.32 -8.46
N THR A 575 -8.44 26.15 -8.75
CA THR A 575 -9.72 25.74 -9.32
C THR A 575 -9.86 26.29 -10.74
N TRP A 576 -10.62 25.57 -11.56
CA TRP A 576 -11.03 25.98 -12.89
C TRP A 576 -12.52 25.73 -13.08
N ASN A 577 -13.19 26.69 -13.69
CA ASN A 577 -14.61 26.57 -14.06
C ASN A 577 -14.75 26.28 -15.55
N ASP A 578 -15.45 25.20 -15.88
CA ASP A 578 -15.78 24.84 -17.24
C ASP A 578 -17.10 25.54 -17.64
N GLN A 579 -17.12 26.09 -18.85
CA GLN A 579 -18.26 26.85 -19.37
C GLN A 579 -18.70 27.99 -18.42
N ALA A 580 -17.71 28.68 -17.84
CA ALA A 580 -17.92 29.70 -16.81
C ALA A 580 -18.93 30.78 -17.23
N VAL A 581 -19.89 31.06 -16.34
CA VAL A 581 -20.86 32.15 -16.51
C VAL A 581 -20.33 33.46 -15.90
N ALA A 582 -21.01 34.58 -16.15
CA ALA A 582 -20.56 35.87 -15.64
C ALA A 582 -20.49 35.88 -14.10
N GLY A 583 -19.30 36.12 -13.56
CA GLY A 583 -19.04 36.12 -12.11
C GLY A 583 -18.30 34.88 -11.59
N GLU A 584 -18.15 33.83 -12.41
CA GLU A 584 -17.29 32.69 -12.09
C GLU A 584 -15.87 32.94 -12.59
N GLU A 585 -14.89 32.77 -11.70
CA GLU A 585 -13.47 32.98 -12.01
C GLU A 585 -12.65 31.79 -11.52
N ASP A 586 -11.58 31.49 -12.26
CA ASP A 586 -10.55 30.54 -11.81
C ASP A 586 -9.81 31.15 -10.62
N ALA A 587 -9.59 30.36 -9.56
CA ALA A 587 -8.91 30.84 -8.37
C ALA A 587 -7.60 30.11 -8.13
N THR A 588 -6.61 30.83 -7.59
CA THR A 588 -5.33 30.26 -7.13
C THR A 588 -5.10 30.62 -5.68
N LEU A 589 -4.84 29.61 -4.87
CA LEU A 589 -4.56 29.72 -3.44
C LEU A 589 -3.14 29.25 -3.17
N SER A 590 -2.45 29.92 -2.27
CA SER A 590 -1.14 29.48 -1.81
C SER A 590 -0.88 29.98 -0.41
N SER A 591 -0.30 29.14 0.44
CA SER A 591 0.00 29.51 1.82
C SER A 591 1.27 28.86 2.34
N LEU A 592 1.81 29.48 3.39
CA LEU A 592 2.93 28.94 4.17
C LEU A 592 2.51 28.94 5.64
N GLY A 593 2.91 27.93 6.41
CA GLY A 593 2.55 27.91 7.82
C GLY A 593 3.39 27.01 8.71
N LEU A 594 2.98 27.00 9.97
CA LEU A 594 3.56 26.23 11.05
C LEU A 594 2.49 25.35 11.68
N GLY A 595 2.84 24.11 12.00
CA GLY A 595 1.97 23.13 12.65
C GLY A 595 2.59 22.60 13.94
N LEU A 596 1.74 22.33 14.92
CA LEU A 596 2.07 21.63 16.14
C LEU A 596 1.11 20.46 16.31
N GLU A 597 1.65 19.26 16.49
CA GLU A 597 0.85 18.05 16.71
C GLU A 597 1.39 17.29 17.91
N ILE A 598 0.49 16.81 18.77
CA ILE A 598 0.81 15.89 19.84
C ILE A 598 -0.09 14.67 19.76
N VAL A 599 0.54 13.49 19.70
CA VAL A 599 -0.12 12.20 19.76
C VAL A 599 0.33 11.51 21.04
N VAL A 600 -0.62 11.05 21.85
CA VAL A 600 -0.34 10.26 23.05
C VAL A 600 -0.89 8.85 22.83
N ARG A 601 0.02 7.89 22.75
CA ARG A 601 -0.20 6.50 22.35
C ARG A 601 -0.90 6.43 21.00
N GLN A 602 -2.12 5.90 20.99
CA GLN A 602 -3.02 5.88 19.84
C GLN A 602 -4.40 6.44 20.21
N ASN A 603 -4.53 7.00 21.43
CA ASN A 603 -5.81 7.32 22.05
C ASN A 603 -6.13 8.81 22.01
N LEU A 604 -5.12 9.68 21.96
CA LEU A 604 -5.31 11.13 21.92
C LEU A 604 -4.43 11.73 20.84
N SER A 605 -5.01 12.59 20.01
CA SER A 605 -4.31 13.41 19.02
C SER A 605 -4.82 14.84 19.13
N LEU A 606 -3.93 15.80 19.26
CA LEU A 606 -4.25 17.23 19.18
C LEU A 606 -3.36 17.87 18.11
N ARG A 607 -3.95 18.70 17.26
CA ARG A 607 -3.25 19.37 16.16
C ARG A 607 -3.69 20.82 16.09
N ILE A 608 -2.73 21.71 15.89
CA ILE A 608 -2.94 23.13 15.65
C ILE A 608 -2.07 23.52 14.44
N ASP A 609 -2.67 24.13 13.43
CA ASP A 609 -1.96 24.67 12.27
C ASP A 609 -2.24 26.17 12.17
N HIS A 610 -1.22 26.98 11.90
CA HIS A 610 -1.36 28.40 11.62
C HIS A 610 -0.77 28.69 10.25
N GLY A 611 -1.62 29.13 9.32
CA GLY A 611 -1.26 29.40 7.93
C GLY A 611 -1.37 30.88 7.57
N PHE A 612 -0.42 31.36 6.77
CA PHE A 612 -0.40 32.70 6.20
C PHE A 612 -0.72 32.63 4.70
N VAL A 613 -1.68 33.44 4.28
CA VAL A 613 -2.12 33.62 2.90
C VAL A 613 -1.03 34.32 2.10
N LEU A 614 -0.68 33.76 0.92
CA LEU A 614 0.32 34.35 0.02
C LEU A 614 -0.30 34.92 -1.27
N SER A 615 -1.48 34.43 -1.69
CA SER A 615 -2.19 34.89 -2.89
C SER A 615 -3.57 35.43 -2.55
N ASP A 616 -3.93 36.56 -3.17
CA ASP A 616 -5.22 37.22 -2.98
C ASP A 616 -6.36 36.40 -3.63
N VAL A 617 -7.55 36.45 -3.03
CA VAL A 617 -8.79 35.91 -3.60
C VAL A 617 -9.85 37.01 -3.52
N GLU A 618 -9.93 37.82 -4.57
CA GLU A 618 -10.78 39.03 -4.61
C GLU A 618 -12.27 38.71 -4.39
N ALA A 619 -12.75 37.60 -4.95
CA ALA A 619 -14.16 37.17 -4.84
C ALA A 619 -14.61 36.89 -3.40
N ALA A 620 -13.68 36.65 -2.47
CA ALA A 620 -13.96 36.27 -1.10
C ALA A 620 -13.30 37.18 -0.06
N ASP A 621 -12.85 38.37 -0.47
CA ASP A 621 -12.24 39.40 0.39
C ASP A 621 -11.07 38.88 1.25
N VAL A 622 -10.24 37.98 0.69
CA VAL A 622 -9.03 37.47 1.34
C VAL A 622 -7.79 38.03 0.65
N SER A 623 -6.89 38.60 1.45
CA SER A 623 -5.70 39.30 1.00
C SER A 623 -4.41 38.59 1.47
N SER A 624 -3.34 38.75 0.69
CA SER A 624 -2.00 38.31 1.04
C SER A 624 -1.56 38.95 2.36
N GLY A 625 -1.09 38.11 3.27
CA GLY A 625 -0.78 38.49 4.65
C GLY A 625 -1.87 38.15 5.67
N ASP A 626 -3.08 37.82 5.23
CA ASP A 626 -4.10 37.25 6.12
C ASP A 626 -3.62 35.92 6.72
N SER A 627 -4.19 35.56 7.87
CA SER A 627 -3.82 34.33 8.55
C SER A 627 -5.00 33.67 9.23
N LYS A 628 -5.00 32.35 9.26
CA LYS A 628 -6.00 31.54 9.98
C LYS A 628 -5.30 30.46 10.79
N THR A 629 -5.81 30.26 12.00
CA THR A 629 -5.44 29.14 12.85
C THR A 629 -6.53 28.08 12.76
N ASN A 630 -6.13 26.83 12.59
CA ASN A 630 -7.01 25.68 12.64
C ASN A 630 -6.63 24.77 13.82
N PHE A 631 -7.62 24.11 14.41
CA PHE A 631 -7.40 23.09 15.42
C PHE A 631 -8.22 21.83 15.17
N ALA A 632 -7.66 20.70 15.59
CA ALA A 632 -8.35 19.42 15.62
C ALA A 632 -7.93 18.62 16.86
N ALA A 633 -8.90 17.98 17.50
CA ALA A 633 -8.68 17.09 18.64
C ALA A 633 -9.45 15.80 18.42
N THR A 634 -8.78 14.67 18.60
CA THR A 634 -9.38 13.33 18.43
C THR A 634 -9.04 12.46 19.63
N VAL A 635 -10.07 11.82 20.17
CA VAL A 635 -9.95 10.75 21.16
C VAL A 635 -10.38 9.44 20.52
N ARG A 636 -9.60 8.37 20.73
CA ARG A 636 -9.84 7.04 20.21
C ARG A 636 -9.72 6.00 21.33
N TYR A 637 -10.61 5.02 21.31
CA TYR A 637 -10.60 3.87 22.22
C TYR A 637 -10.56 2.56 21.45
#